data_AF-A0A2T1D6M7-F1
#
_entry.id   AF-A0A2T1D6M7-F1
#
_cell.length_a   1.000
_cell.length_b   1.000
_cell.length_c   1.000
_cell.angle_alpha   90.00
_cell.angle_beta   90.00
_cell.angle_gamma   90.00
#
_symmetry.space_group_name_H-M   'P 1'
#
loop_
_entity.id
_entity.type
_entity.pdbx_description
1 polymer ?
#
loop_
_entity_poly.entity_id
_entity_poly.type
_entity_poly.pdbx_seq_one_letter_code
_entity_poly.pdbx_strand_id
1 'polypeptide(L)'
;MTKLTQKRKRRGVVLSPLGLQRLQEAQEQAAITANRGYAYTLEQLSELTGLSVRSITRLQSCKIAVDRQTLEEFFRAFNLNLTEQDYLQPEGISFDQPLPVNLIAQDWGEAPDVSTFYGRSAELATLTNWILQDNCRLIGIIGIGGVGKTALSVKLAEQIQDQFTYVIWRSLRNAPPLETLLAELIPFLSAQQQTQADLSTFLQCLRNHRCLVVLDNAETLLETGERSGQYRPGYEAYAELLRVVAETRHQSCLLVTTREQCAQAAQLEGNPAVRDLFLKGSPEASCTLLKAVALTGSEAQKQTLCERYHYNPLALKIVATTIRELFGGDIALFLEQNVTLFGDVFDLIEQHYNRLSLLEKQIMLWLAIDREWVSFAQLQADLYGSASPIQLMNALQRLQGRSLMETHAGQFTLQPVIMEYVTETLIEQVCQEIADRSSPVPLPPEFLLQTHALIKAQDKDYIRDSQIRVILLPLINRLQHRLGSQKEIEYQLKQIVYRLQTEFPHQAGYTGGNIINLLRHLQIDLSGSDFSYLSLWQADLQDINLHQVNFAHADLSKARFTQTFGFIHSIAFSPDGQLLATGGDDNLVHLWQIADGQPKLSLRGHTSRVWAVAWSPDGHVLASGSEDQWGVRLWDAKTGNCLAGLQGDRSNP
;
A
#
# COMPACT_ATOMS: atom_id res chain seq x y z
N MET A 1 45.26 -25.52 -69.77
CA MET A 1 44.16 -24.57 -70.06
C MET A 1 43.54 -24.13 -68.75
N THR A 2 43.97 -22.96 -68.29
CA THR A 2 43.49 -22.22 -67.13
C THR A 2 42.04 -21.77 -67.36
N LYS A 3 41.09 -22.21 -66.52
CA LYS A 3 39.79 -21.55 -66.37
C LYS A 3 39.83 -20.69 -65.12
N LEU A 4 39.97 -19.38 -65.36
CA LEU A 4 39.82 -18.31 -64.39
C LEU A 4 38.44 -18.40 -63.72
N THR A 5 38.40 -18.73 -62.44
CA THR A 5 37.26 -18.46 -61.56
C THR A 5 37.26 -16.97 -61.24
N GLN A 6 36.30 -16.23 -61.81
CA GLN A 6 36.04 -14.83 -61.48
C GLN A 6 35.72 -14.69 -59.99
N LYS A 7 36.63 -14.08 -59.22
CA LYS A 7 36.33 -13.50 -57.89
C LYS A 7 35.23 -12.45 -58.07
N ARG A 8 34.01 -12.73 -57.58
CA ARG A 8 33.02 -11.67 -57.32
C ARG A 8 33.58 -10.73 -56.25
N LYS A 9 34.06 -9.55 -56.66
CA LYS A 9 34.46 -8.46 -55.75
C LYS A 9 33.25 -8.12 -54.86
N ARG A 10 33.39 -8.22 -53.53
CA ARG A 10 32.43 -7.64 -52.58
C ARG A 10 32.56 -6.12 -52.65
N ARG A 11 31.67 -5.46 -53.38
CA ARG A 11 31.61 -4.00 -53.58
C ARG A 11 30.61 -3.36 -52.61
N GLY A 12 30.84 -3.49 -51.30
CA GLY A 12 30.01 -2.83 -50.29
C GLY A 12 30.80 -1.71 -49.62
N VAL A 13 30.18 -0.57 -49.40
CA VAL A 13 30.72 0.57 -48.63
C VAL A 13 29.93 0.71 -47.33
N VAL A 14 30.58 1.22 -46.28
CA VAL A 14 29.95 1.51 -44.99
C VAL A 14 30.01 3.01 -44.76
N LEU A 15 28.96 3.61 -44.18
CA LEU A 15 28.95 5.01 -43.80
C LEU A 15 30.12 5.30 -42.84
N SER A 16 30.92 6.32 -43.13
CA SER A 16 31.92 6.81 -42.18
C SER A 16 31.23 7.62 -41.07
N PRO A 17 31.87 7.81 -39.90
CA PRO A 17 31.34 8.68 -38.85
C PRO A 17 31.05 10.12 -39.33
N LEU A 18 31.91 10.65 -40.21
CA LEU A 18 31.72 11.99 -40.79
C LEU A 18 30.52 12.04 -41.75
N GLY A 19 30.36 10.99 -42.56
CA GLY A 19 29.20 10.85 -43.45
C GLY A 19 27.88 10.69 -42.67
N LEU A 20 27.90 9.98 -41.54
CA LEU A 20 26.74 9.85 -40.64
C LEU A 20 26.31 11.18 -40.07
N GLN A 21 27.27 11.96 -39.56
CA GLN A 21 27.00 13.27 -38.99
C GLN A 21 26.38 14.21 -40.03
N ARG A 22 26.97 14.29 -41.23
CA ARG A 22 26.44 15.14 -42.32
C ARG A 22 25.03 14.73 -42.73
N LEU A 23 24.75 13.43 -42.73
CA LEU A 23 23.43 12.90 -43.05
C LEU A 23 22.41 13.25 -41.96
N GLN A 24 22.77 13.11 -40.68
CA GLN A 24 21.90 13.43 -39.54
C GLN A 24 21.56 14.93 -39.50
N GLU A 25 22.56 15.79 -39.70
CA GLU A 25 22.36 17.24 -39.75
C GLU A 25 21.41 17.64 -40.91
N ALA A 26 21.55 17.02 -42.08
CA ALA A 26 20.67 17.27 -43.20
C ALA A 26 19.24 16.72 -42.98
N GLN A 27 19.10 15.58 -42.30
CA GLN A 27 17.80 15.02 -41.91
C GLN A 27 17.09 15.91 -40.89
N GLU A 28 17.80 16.45 -39.91
CA GLU A 28 17.26 17.39 -38.93
C GLU A 28 16.81 18.70 -39.59
N GLN A 29 17.61 19.26 -40.50
CA GLN A 29 17.19 20.45 -41.24
C GLN A 29 15.99 20.20 -42.15
N ALA A 30 15.95 19.04 -42.82
CA ALA A 30 14.80 18.63 -43.62
C ALA A 30 13.55 18.40 -42.74
N ALA A 31 13.71 17.83 -41.54
CA ALA A 31 12.63 17.65 -40.58
C ALA A 31 12.04 18.99 -40.13
N ILE A 32 12.89 19.99 -39.87
CA ILE A 32 12.47 21.34 -39.47
C ILE A 32 11.72 22.05 -40.62
N THR A 33 12.21 21.93 -41.85
CA THR A 33 11.67 22.66 -43.00
C THR A 33 10.45 21.99 -43.64
N ALA A 34 10.39 20.65 -43.69
CA ALA A 34 9.38 19.90 -44.41
C ALA A 34 8.52 18.98 -43.53
N ASN A 35 8.93 18.66 -42.29
CA ASN A 35 8.21 17.72 -41.40
C ASN A 35 7.81 18.34 -40.05
N ARG A 36 7.62 19.66 -39.98
CA ARG A 36 7.20 20.41 -38.78
C ARG A 36 8.08 20.17 -37.53
N GLY A 37 9.36 19.83 -37.73
CA GLY A 37 10.32 19.55 -36.66
C GLY A 37 10.29 18.12 -36.12
N TYR A 38 9.46 17.22 -36.66
CA TYR A 38 9.44 15.81 -36.26
C TYR A 38 10.46 14.99 -37.09
N ALA A 39 11.16 14.06 -36.43
CA ALA A 39 12.06 13.12 -37.10
C ALA A 39 11.29 12.24 -38.10
N TYR A 40 11.92 11.91 -39.23
CA TYR A 40 11.30 11.06 -40.25
C TYR A 40 11.17 9.60 -39.77
N THR A 41 9.99 9.00 -39.96
CA THR A 41 9.82 7.55 -39.73
C THR A 41 10.50 6.73 -40.82
N LEU A 42 10.71 5.43 -40.58
CA LEU A 42 11.30 4.53 -41.58
C LEU A 42 10.44 4.42 -42.84
N GLU A 43 9.10 4.49 -42.74
CA GLU A 43 8.24 4.53 -43.93
C GLU A 43 8.39 5.85 -44.70
N GLN A 44 8.44 6.98 -43.99
CA GLN A 44 8.63 8.30 -44.62
C GLN A 44 9.98 8.40 -45.34
N LEU A 45 11.05 7.85 -44.73
CA LEU A 45 12.36 7.76 -45.38
C LEU A 45 12.34 6.83 -46.60
N SER A 46 11.56 5.76 -46.57
CA SER A 46 11.37 4.86 -47.71
C SER A 46 10.67 5.55 -48.88
N GLU A 47 9.65 6.35 -48.59
CA GLU A 47 8.93 7.14 -49.60
C GLU A 47 9.81 8.26 -50.19
N LEU A 48 10.60 8.94 -49.36
CA LEU A 48 11.50 10.03 -49.78
C LEU A 48 12.69 9.57 -50.61
N THR A 49 13.24 8.39 -50.30
CA THR A 49 14.47 7.88 -50.93
C THR A 49 14.20 6.88 -52.05
N GLY A 50 12.99 6.32 -52.14
CA GLY A 50 12.65 5.22 -53.05
C GLY A 50 13.30 3.88 -52.68
N LEU A 51 13.97 3.80 -51.52
CA LEU A 51 14.68 2.62 -51.04
C LEU A 51 13.80 1.78 -50.12
N SER A 52 14.00 0.45 -50.12
CA SER A 52 13.30 -0.44 -49.19
C SER A 52 13.65 -0.12 -47.74
N VAL A 53 12.68 -0.24 -46.83
CA VAL A 53 12.89 -0.07 -45.37
C VAL A 53 14.09 -0.88 -44.87
N ARG A 54 14.28 -2.10 -45.39
CA ARG A 54 15.41 -2.97 -45.03
C ARG A 54 16.78 -2.40 -45.42
N SER A 55 16.87 -1.66 -46.53
CA SER A 55 18.10 -0.99 -46.96
C SER A 55 18.40 0.23 -46.07
N ILE A 56 17.35 0.95 -45.65
CA ILE A 56 17.46 2.14 -44.79
C ILE A 56 17.88 1.74 -43.37
N THR A 57 17.30 0.69 -42.79
CA THR A 57 17.71 0.16 -41.49
C THR A 57 19.18 -0.30 -41.52
N ARG A 58 19.63 -0.88 -42.63
CA ARG A 58 21.04 -1.27 -42.82
C ARG A 58 21.97 -0.06 -42.87
N LEU A 59 21.59 0.98 -43.61
CA LEU A 59 22.33 2.25 -43.69
C LEU A 59 22.46 2.92 -42.32
N GLN A 60 21.36 3.06 -41.59
CA GLN A 60 21.35 3.68 -40.25
C GLN A 60 22.15 2.87 -39.23
N SER A 61 22.14 1.54 -39.33
CA SER A 61 22.90 0.68 -38.41
C SER A 61 24.41 0.87 -38.50
N CYS A 62 24.94 1.38 -39.63
CA CYS A 62 26.37 1.52 -39.93
C CYS A 62 27.23 0.25 -39.77
N LYS A 63 26.61 -0.91 -39.55
CA LYS A 63 27.28 -2.19 -39.24
C LYS A 63 27.35 -3.13 -40.44
N ILE A 64 26.58 -2.87 -41.49
CA ILE A 64 26.43 -3.75 -42.66
C ILE A 64 26.76 -2.95 -43.93
N ALA A 65 27.67 -3.49 -44.75
CA ALA A 65 28.05 -2.87 -46.00
C ALA A 65 26.90 -2.88 -47.01
N VAL A 66 26.66 -1.73 -47.64
CA VAL A 66 25.65 -1.51 -48.68
C VAL A 66 26.32 -1.06 -49.96
N ASP A 67 25.66 -1.22 -51.10
CA ASP A 67 26.21 -0.76 -52.38
C ASP A 67 26.29 0.78 -52.41
N ARG A 68 27.32 1.29 -53.09
CA ARG A 68 27.58 2.73 -53.19
C ARG A 68 26.40 3.49 -53.81
N GLN A 69 25.68 2.86 -54.75
CA GLN A 69 24.54 3.48 -55.42
C GLN A 69 23.39 3.75 -54.43
N THR A 70 23.03 2.79 -53.58
CA THR A 70 22.05 2.99 -52.50
C THR A 70 22.45 4.15 -51.57
N LEU A 71 23.74 4.31 -51.30
CA LEU A 71 24.26 5.38 -50.44
C LEU A 71 24.20 6.76 -51.13
N GLU A 72 24.47 6.82 -52.43
CA GLU A 72 24.30 8.03 -53.26
C GLU A 72 22.83 8.44 -53.38
N GLU A 73 21.92 7.49 -53.60
CA GLU A 73 20.47 7.74 -53.66
C GLU A 73 19.94 8.28 -52.32
N PHE A 74 20.44 7.74 -51.20
CA PHE A 74 20.06 8.20 -49.86
C PHE A 74 20.58 9.61 -49.55
N PHE A 75 21.83 9.95 -49.92
CA PHE A 75 22.36 11.31 -49.76
C PHE A 75 21.65 12.33 -50.65
N ARG A 76 21.29 11.93 -51.87
CA ARG A 76 20.59 12.79 -52.83
C ARG A 76 19.19 13.19 -52.36
N ALA A 77 18.49 12.31 -51.65
CA ALA A 77 17.18 12.63 -51.07
C ALA A 77 17.22 13.81 -50.08
N PHE A 78 18.39 14.10 -49.50
CA PHE A 78 18.62 15.23 -48.60
C PHE A 78 19.47 16.34 -49.22
N ASN A 79 19.53 16.43 -50.56
CA ASN A 79 20.32 17.40 -51.32
C ASN A 79 21.83 17.39 -50.99
N LEU A 80 22.37 16.25 -50.56
CA LEU A 80 23.79 16.08 -50.32
C LEU A 80 24.46 15.35 -51.49
N ASN A 81 25.69 15.74 -51.81
CA ASN A 81 26.56 14.99 -52.72
C ASN A 81 27.47 14.06 -51.91
N LEU A 82 27.52 12.79 -52.30
CA LEU A 82 28.38 11.81 -51.67
C LEU A 82 29.85 12.05 -52.04
N THR A 83 30.73 12.16 -51.04
CA THR A 83 32.19 12.31 -51.22
C THR A 83 32.94 11.09 -50.69
N GLU A 84 34.20 10.91 -51.10
CA GLU A 84 35.01 9.75 -50.66
C GLU A 84 35.33 9.77 -49.15
N GLN A 85 35.11 10.89 -48.46
CA GLN A 85 35.26 10.99 -47.01
C GLN A 85 34.01 10.52 -46.25
N ASP A 86 32.87 10.36 -46.94
CA ASP A 86 31.59 10.02 -46.31
C ASP A 86 31.41 8.51 -46.13
N TYR A 87 32.23 7.68 -46.77
CA TYR A 87 32.13 6.21 -46.70
C TYR A 87 33.49 5.51 -46.66
N LEU A 88 33.53 4.34 -46.04
CA LEU A 88 34.72 3.49 -45.95
C LEU A 88 34.60 2.34 -46.95
N GLN A 89 35.66 2.12 -47.75
CA GLN A 89 35.80 0.93 -48.59
C GLN A 89 36.51 -0.18 -47.81
N PRO A 90 35.94 -1.40 -47.72
CA PRO A 90 36.63 -2.55 -47.14
C PRO A 90 37.60 -3.14 -48.17
N GLU A 91 38.70 -2.45 -48.48
CA GLU A 91 39.86 -3.04 -49.16
C GLU A 91 41.10 -2.95 -48.25
N GLY A 92 41.65 -4.11 -47.90
CA GLY A 92 43.07 -4.21 -47.50
C GLY A 92 43.43 -4.33 -46.02
N ILE A 93 42.69 -5.06 -45.19
CA ILE A 93 43.19 -5.47 -43.85
C ILE A 93 43.48 -6.97 -43.85
N SER A 94 44.77 -7.30 -43.79
CA SER A 94 45.31 -8.64 -43.51
C SER A 94 44.96 -9.02 -42.06
N PHE A 95 44.29 -10.16 -41.89
CA PHE A 95 44.07 -10.79 -40.59
C PHE A 95 45.36 -11.46 -40.14
N ASP A 96 46.27 -10.72 -39.51
CA ASP A 96 47.40 -11.31 -38.75
C ASP A 96 47.93 -10.39 -37.64
N GLN A 97 47.04 -9.63 -37.00
CA GLN A 97 47.29 -9.05 -35.68
C GLN A 97 46.03 -9.13 -34.81
N PRO A 98 46.14 -9.54 -33.54
CA PRO A 98 44.99 -9.59 -32.64
C PRO A 98 44.52 -8.16 -32.36
N LEU A 99 43.26 -7.87 -32.70
CA LEU A 99 42.60 -6.61 -32.36
C LEU A 99 42.54 -6.45 -30.83
N PRO A 100 42.84 -5.27 -30.28
CA PRO A 100 42.73 -5.04 -28.85
C PRO A 100 41.27 -4.77 -28.42
N VAL A 101 40.80 -5.58 -27.46
CA VAL A 101 39.89 -5.28 -26.32
C VAL A 101 38.38 -5.02 -26.56
N ASN A 102 37.57 -5.95 -26.01
CA ASN A 102 36.17 -5.84 -25.52
C ASN A 102 35.16 -4.98 -26.30
N LEU A 103 34.48 -5.57 -27.28
CA LEU A 103 33.18 -5.07 -27.74
C LEU A 103 32.10 -5.50 -26.74
N ILE A 104 31.59 -4.57 -25.94
CA ILE A 104 30.42 -4.77 -25.09
C ILE A 104 29.20 -4.84 -26.00
N ALA A 105 28.48 -5.95 -25.97
CA ALA A 105 27.21 -6.10 -26.67
C ALA A 105 26.06 -5.73 -25.74
N GLN A 106 25.29 -4.70 -26.12
CA GLN A 106 24.20 -4.17 -25.30
C GLN A 106 22.85 -4.30 -26.02
N ASP A 107 21.82 -4.64 -25.26
CA ASP A 107 20.44 -4.68 -25.72
C ASP A 107 19.50 -4.14 -24.62
N TRP A 108 19.06 -2.90 -24.81
CA TRP A 108 18.25 -2.18 -23.83
C TRP A 108 16.74 -2.40 -23.97
N GLY A 109 16.27 -3.09 -25.02
CA GLY A 109 14.84 -3.35 -25.24
C GLY A 109 13.96 -2.10 -25.07
N GLU A 110 12.99 -2.17 -24.14
CA GLU A 110 12.06 -1.08 -23.80
C GLU A 110 12.51 -0.23 -22.59
N ALA A 111 13.82 -0.23 -22.25
CA ALA A 111 14.31 0.49 -21.09
C ALA A 111 14.00 2.01 -21.18
N PRO A 112 13.50 2.62 -20.09
CA PRO A 112 13.26 4.06 -20.06
C PRO A 112 14.56 4.86 -20.09
N ASP A 113 14.52 6.06 -20.68
CA ASP A 113 15.63 7.01 -20.62
C ASP A 113 15.84 7.52 -19.18
N VAL A 114 17.07 7.37 -18.69
CA VAL A 114 17.52 7.81 -17.35
C VAL A 114 18.61 8.88 -17.43
N SER A 115 18.65 9.63 -18.55
CA SER A 115 19.49 10.82 -18.73
C SER A 115 19.36 11.80 -17.56
N THR A 116 18.13 12.04 -17.09
CA THR A 116 17.85 12.73 -15.81
C THR A 116 17.60 11.71 -14.69
N PHE A 117 18.61 11.50 -13.85
CA PHE A 117 18.54 10.63 -12.68
C PHE A 117 19.07 11.37 -11.45
N TYR A 118 18.33 11.33 -10.33
CA TYR A 118 18.63 12.12 -9.14
C TYR A 118 18.70 11.27 -7.88
N GLY A 119 19.72 11.54 -7.05
CA GLY A 119 19.94 10.87 -5.78
C GLY A 119 20.30 9.39 -5.94
N ARG A 120 20.05 8.61 -4.87
CA ARG A 120 20.24 7.14 -4.84
C ARG A 120 21.69 6.66 -4.97
N SER A 121 22.65 7.54 -4.69
CA SER A 121 24.08 7.21 -4.77
C SER A 121 24.48 6.08 -3.80
N ALA A 122 23.89 6.06 -2.60
CA ALA A 122 24.11 5.01 -1.61
C ALA A 122 23.60 3.64 -2.09
N GLU A 123 22.38 3.58 -2.65
CA GLU A 123 21.80 2.37 -3.19
C GLU A 123 22.57 1.87 -4.43
N LEU A 124 22.94 2.77 -5.33
CA LEU A 124 23.80 2.45 -6.49
C LEU A 124 25.16 1.91 -6.05
N ALA A 125 25.80 2.53 -5.07
CA ALA A 125 27.08 2.07 -4.53
C ALA A 125 26.94 0.67 -3.89
N THR A 126 25.85 0.45 -3.15
CA THR A 126 25.56 -0.85 -2.53
C THR A 126 25.38 -1.95 -3.59
N LEU A 127 24.54 -1.70 -4.60
CA LEU A 127 24.30 -2.65 -5.69
C LEU A 127 25.57 -2.90 -6.51
N THR A 128 26.35 -1.85 -6.79
CA THR A 128 27.63 -1.96 -7.49
C THR A 128 28.60 -2.86 -6.72
N ASN A 129 28.72 -2.68 -5.39
CA ASN A 129 29.55 -3.53 -4.55
C ASN A 129 29.06 -4.99 -4.55
N TRP A 130 27.75 -5.21 -4.46
CA TRP A 130 27.18 -6.56 -4.48
C TRP A 130 27.48 -7.28 -5.80
N ILE A 131 27.39 -6.58 -6.94
CA ILE A 131 27.63 -7.16 -8.26
C ILE A 131 29.12 -7.37 -8.54
N LEU A 132 29.95 -6.36 -8.25
CA LEU A 132 31.36 -6.35 -8.67
C LEU A 132 32.32 -6.96 -7.64
N GLN A 133 32.07 -6.77 -6.35
CA GLN A 133 32.95 -7.25 -5.27
C GLN A 133 32.44 -8.57 -4.69
N ASP A 134 31.16 -8.62 -4.31
CA ASP A 134 30.59 -9.81 -3.66
C ASP A 134 30.21 -10.90 -4.67
N ASN A 135 30.24 -10.60 -5.97
CA ASN A 135 29.86 -11.49 -7.07
C ASN A 135 28.47 -12.11 -6.87
N CYS A 136 27.51 -11.30 -6.43
CA CYS A 136 26.12 -11.72 -6.33
C CYS A 136 25.58 -12.11 -7.72
N ARG A 137 24.96 -13.29 -7.80
CA ARG A 137 24.44 -13.90 -9.03
C ARG A 137 22.98 -13.54 -9.26
N LEU A 138 22.23 -13.36 -8.18
CA LEU A 138 20.83 -12.96 -8.22
C LEU A 138 20.63 -11.78 -7.26
N ILE A 139 20.08 -10.69 -7.78
CA ILE A 139 19.74 -9.53 -6.95
C ILE A 139 18.29 -9.13 -7.21
N GLY A 140 17.51 -9.01 -6.14
CA GLY A 140 16.16 -8.46 -6.17
C GLY A 140 16.16 -6.98 -5.78
N ILE A 141 15.60 -6.09 -6.61
CA ILE A 141 15.24 -4.73 -6.21
C ILE A 141 13.74 -4.70 -5.93
N ILE A 142 13.37 -4.55 -4.67
CA ILE A 142 11.99 -4.67 -4.17
C ILE A 142 11.52 -3.32 -3.66
N GLY A 143 10.25 -2.97 -3.87
CA GLY A 143 9.69 -1.74 -3.31
C GLY A 143 8.35 -1.36 -3.94
N ILE A 144 7.69 -0.35 -3.37
CA ILE A 144 6.36 0.10 -3.81
C ILE A 144 6.36 0.58 -5.26
N GLY A 145 5.18 0.60 -5.89
CA GLY A 145 4.99 1.20 -7.21
C GLY A 145 5.51 2.64 -7.25
N GLY A 146 6.18 3.02 -8.33
CA GLY A 146 6.65 4.40 -8.53
C GLY A 146 7.87 4.84 -7.72
N VAL A 147 8.42 3.99 -6.83
CA VAL A 147 9.57 4.34 -5.97
C VAL A 147 10.90 4.57 -6.73
N GLY A 148 10.95 4.16 -8.00
CA GLY A 148 12.11 4.35 -8.89
C GLY A 148 12.94 3.10 -9.19
N LYS A 149 12.42 1.89 -8.96
CA LYS A 149 13.14 0.61 -9.19
C LYS A 149 13.67 0.46 -10.62
N THR A 150 12.79 0.69 -11.61
CA THR A 150 13.11 0.61 -13.04
C THR A 150 14.20 1.61 -13.43
N ALA A 151 14.09 2.87 -12.99
CA ALA A 151 15.12 3.88 -13.26
C ALA A 151 16.45 3.52 -12.60
N LEU A 152 16.42 2.98 -11.37
CA LEU A 152 17.61 2.53 -10.66
C LEU A 152 18.28 1.34 -11.34
N SER A 153 17.51 0.37 -11.85
CA SER A 153 18.06 -0.81 -12.52
C SER A 153 18.75 -0.45 -13.84
N VAL A 154 18.16 0.46 -14.62
CA VAL A 154 18.78 1.00 -15.84
C VAL A 154 20.04 1.80 -15.49
N LYS A 155 19.98 2.72 -14.52
CA LYS A 155 21.15 3.54 -14.15
C LYS A 155 22.31 2.73 -13.62
N LEU A 156 22.02 1.70 -12.83
CA LEU A 156 23.02 0.75 -12.35
C LEU A 156 23.67 0.02 -13.53
N ALA A 157 22.86 -0.52 -14.46
CA ALA A 157 23.36 -1.23 -15.62
C ALA A 157 24.25 -0.33 -16.50
N GLU A 158 23.88 0.93 -16.72
CA GLU A 158 24.69 1.91 -17.45
C GLU A 158 26.05 2.18 -16.76
N GLN A 159 26.08 2.21 -15.42
CA GLN A 159 27.31 2.49 -14.67
C GLN A 159 28.31 1.33 -14.68
N ILE A 160 27.81 0.09 -14.71
CA ILE A 160 28.65 -1.11 -14.60
C ILE A 160 28.81 -1.87 -15.92
N GLN A 161 28.19 -1.40 -17.01
CA GLN A 161 28.17 -2.08 -18.31
C GLN A 161 29.56 -2.46 -18.82
N ASP A 162 30.58 -1.63 -18.55
CA ASP A 162 31.95 -1.85 -19.01
C ASP A 162 32.63 -3.07 -18.35
N GLN A 163 32.05 -3.59 -17.29
CA GLN A 163 32.50 -4.79 -16.58
C GLN A 163 31.89 -6.08 -17.14
N PHE A 164 31.00 -5.99 -18.13
CA PHE A 164 30.27 -7.12 -18.70
C PHE A 164 30.51 -7.24 -20.21
N THR A 165 30.55 -8.47 -20.71
CA THR A 165 30.62 -8.75 -22.16
C THR A 165 29.26 -8.51 -22.82
N TYR A 166 28.18 -8.88 -22.13
CA TYR A 166 26.81 -8.70 -22.59
C TYR A 166 25.96 -8.02 -21.51
N VAL A 167 25.20 -7.01 -21.90
CA VAL A 167 24.20 -6.36 -21.05
C VAL A 167 22.86 -6.43 -21.75
N ILE A 168 21.85 -6.99 -21.08
CA ILE A 168 20.50 -7.10 -21.63
C ILE A 168 19.47 -6.66 -20.61
N TRP A 169 18.51 -5.85 -21.05
CA TRP A 169 17.41 -5.35 -20.25
C TRP A 169 16.07 -5.71 -20.90
N ARG A 170 15.16 -6.32 -20.13
CA ARG A 170 13.83 -6.72 -20.61
C ARG A 170 12.73 -6.39 -19.61
N SER A 171 11.61 -5.90 -20.14
CA SER A 171 10.39 -5.64 -19.39
C SER A 171 9.51 -6.90 -19.36
N LEU A 172 9.07 -7.31 -18.17
CA LEU A 172 8.11 -8.39 -17.97
C LEU A 172 6.68 -7.88 -17.79
N ARG A 173 6.38 -6.64 -18.18
CA ARG A 173 4.99 -6.11 -18.11
C ARG A 173 4.00 -7.00 -18.84
N ASN A 174 4.39 -7.48 -20.02
CA ASN A 174 3.67 -8.47 -20.81
C ASN A 174 4.48 -9.77 -20.83
N ALA A 175 4.70 -10.36 -19.65
CA ALA A 175 5.60 -11.50 -19.48
C ALA A 175 5.27 -12.63 -20.46
N PRO A 176 6.22 -13.03 -21.33
CA PRO A 176 6.02 -14.18 -22.20
C PRO A 176 6.31 -15.49 -21.43
N PRO A 177 5.94 -16.67 -21.98
CA PRO A 177 6.46 -17.94 -21.51
C PRO A 177 8.00 -17.94 -21.49
N LEU A 178 8.61 -18.63 -20.52
CA LEU A 178 10.07 -18.60 -20.33
C LEU A 178 10.82 -19.03 -21.60
N GLU A 179 10.33 -20.05 -22.31
CA GLU A 179 10.93 -20.56 -23.54
C GLU A 179 11.05 -19.45 -24.61
N THR A 180 10.05 -18.58 -24.72
CA THR A 180 10.06 -17.44 -25.64
C THR A 180 11.09 -16.40 -25.22
N LEU A 181 11.20 -16.11 -23.91
CA LEU A 181 12.23 -15.21 -23.40
C LEU A 181 13.64 -15.80 -23.66
N LEU A 182 13.86 -17.07 -23.37
CA LEU A 182 15.14 -17.74 -23.60
C LEU A 182 15.52 -17.78 -25.09
N ALA A 183 14.55 -18.00 -25.97
CA ALA A 183 14.76 -17.96 -27.42
C ALA A 183 15.23 -16.59 -27.91
N GLU A 184 14.90 -15.52 -27.20
CA GLU A 184 15.37 -14.16 -27.47
C GLU A 184 16.75 -13.88 -26.85
N LEU A 185 16.94 -14.26 -25.58
CA LEU A 185 18.17 -13.98 -24.83
C LEU A 185 19.38 -14.78 -25.34
N ILE A 186 19.22 -16.08 -25.61
CA ILE A 186 20.35 -17.00 -25.89
C ILE A 186 21.09 -16.65 -27.19
N PRO A 187 20.42 -16.35 -28.32
CA PRO A 187 21.12 -15.94 -29.54
C PRO A 187 21.94 -14.67 -29.33
N PHE A 188 21.48 -13.73 -28.50
CA PHE A 188 22.23 -12.53 -28.18
C PHE A 188 23.45 -12.82 -27.31
N LEU A 189 23.28 -13.58 -26.21
CA LEU A 189 24.35 -13.91 -25.26
C LEU A 189 25.42 -14.88 -25.82
N SER A 190 25.14 -15.50 -26.96
CA SER A 190 26.05 -16.42 -27.66
C SER A 190 26.63 -15.86 -28.96
N ALA A 191 26.42 -14.57 -29.28
CA ALA A 191 26.80 -13.97 -30.57
C ALA A 191 26.26 -14.77 -31.78
N GLN A 192 25.01 -15.23 -31.69
CA GLN A 192 24.28 -16.06 -32.66
C GLN A 192 24.85 -17.47 -32.87
N GLN A 193 25.63 -18.01 -31.93
CA GLN A 193 26.18 -19.36 -32.02
C GLN A 193 25.23 -20.44 -31.51
N GLN A 194 24.28 -20.10 -30.63
CA GLN A 194 23.33 -21.03 -30.04
C GLN A 194 21.89 -20.58 -30.29
N THR A 195 21.03 -21.51 -30.70
CA THR A 195 19.61 -21.26 -31.02
C THR A 195 18.64 -22.08 -30.16
N GLN A 196 19.15 -22.93 -29.28
CA GLN A 196 18.32 -23.79 -28.43
C GLN A 196 17.83 -23.01 -27.22
N ALA A 197 16.51 -22.90 -27.07
CA ALA A 197 15.84 -22.08 -26.06
C ALA A 197 15.61 -22.82 -24.74
N ASP A 198 16.68 -23.33 -24.10
CA ASP A 198 16.59 -24.05 -22.82
C ASP A 198 17.50 -23.49 -21.72
N LEU A 199 17.17 -23.83 -20.47
CA LEU A 199 17.89 -23.34 -19.28
C LEU A 199 19.35 -23.78 -19.25
N SER A 200 19.67 -24.98 -19.73
CA SER A 200 21.04 -25.49 -19.82
C SER A 200 21.91 -24.65 -20.74
N THR A 201 21.40 -24.28 -21.91
CA THR A 201 22.10 -23.45 -22.90
C THR A 201 22.25 -22.03 -22.38
N PHE A 202 21.21 -21.48 -21.73
CA PHE A 202 21.30 -20.18 -21.06
C PHE A 202 22.40 -20.15 -20.00
N LEU A 203 22.47 -21.15 -19.12
CA LEU A 203 23.54 -21.26 -18.13
C LEU A 203 24.92 -21.40 -18.75
N GLN A 204 25.04 -22.13 -19.86
CA GLN A 204 26.30 -22.25 -20.56
C GLN A 204 26.77 -20.87 -21.06
N CYS A 205 25.85 -20.05 -21.58
CA CYS A 205 26.14 -18.66 -21.94
C CYS A 205 26.63 -17.84 -20.73
N LEU A 206 25.93 -17.92 -19.59
CA LEU A 206 26.30 -17.19 -18.37
C LEU A 206 27.65 -17.61 -17.77
N ARG A 207 28.11 -18.84 -18.05
CA ARG A 207 29.43 -19.35 -17.65
C ARG A 207 30.53 -18.88 -18.61
N ASN A 208 30.27 -18.97 -19.91
CA ASN A 208 31.25 -18.65 -20.95
C ASN A 208 31.54 -17.14 -21.02
N HIS A 209 30.52 -16.32 -20.79
CA HIS A 209 30.61 -14.87 -20.85
C HIS A 209 30.14 -14.24 -19.54
N ARG A 210 30.65 -13.05 -19.22
CA ARG A 210 30.17 -12.26 -18.10
C ARG A 210 29.00 -11.42 -18.57
N CYS A 211 27.79 -11.80 -18.17
CA CYS A 211 26.54 -11.19 -18.62
C CYS A 211 25.82 -10.49 -17.47
N LEU A 212 25.23 -9.33 -17.75
CA LEU A 212 24.27 -8.66 -16.89
C LEU A 212 22.89 -8.77 -17.54
N VAL A 213 21.98 -9.47 -16.89
CA VAL A 213 20.60 -9.65 -17.36
C VAL A 213 19.68 -8.92 -16.39
N VAL A 214 18.90 -7.97 -16.87
CA VAL A 214 17.94 -7.22 -16.05
C VAL A 214 16.51 -7.58 -16.49
N LEU A 215 15.71 -8.07 -15.56
CA LEU A 215 14.29 -8.37 -15.75
C LEU A 215 13.45 -7.40 -14.91
N ASP A 216 12.76 -6.48 -15.58
CA ASP A 216 11.94 -5.44 -14.96
C ASP A 216 10.48 -5.89 -14.78
N ASN A 217 9.80 -5.43 -13.73
CA ASN A 217 8.39 -5.74 -13.40
C ASN A 217 8.04 -7.24 -13.23
N ALA A 218 8.87 -8.01 -12.50
CA ALA A 218 8.63 -9.45 -12.31
C ALA A 218 7.39 -9.79 -11.47
N GLU A 219 6.73 -8.81 -10.83
CA GLU A 219 5.47 -9.04 -10.09
C GLU A 219 4.32 -9.56 -10.98
N THR A 220 4.43 -9.40 -12.30
CA THR A 220 3.46 -9.91 -13.28
C THR A 220 3.47 -11.43 -13.37
N LEU A 221 4.58 -12.06 -13.00
CA LEU A 221 4.74 -13.52 -12.95
C LEU A 221 4.04 -14.14 -11.74
N LEU A 222 3.70 -13.33 -10.73
CA LEU A 222 3.24 -13.80 -9.43
C LEU A 222 1.71 -13.84 -9.34
N GLU A 223 1.19 -14.86 -8.64
CA GLU A 223 -0.23 -15.02 -8.33
C GLU A 223 -0.70 -13.95 -7.33
N THR A 224 -1.95 -13.51 -7.48
CA THR A 224 -2.60 -12.54 -6.59
C THR A 224 -3.33 -13.24 -5.44
N GLY A 225 -3.40 -12.63 -4.27
CA GLY A 225 -4.17 -13.16 -3.13
C GLY A 225 -3.37 -14.06 -2.18
N GLU A 226 -4.00 -15.13 -1.67
CA GLU A 226 -3.49 -15.96 -0.55
C GLU A 226 -2.16 -16.67 -0.83
N ARG A 227 -1.83 -16.87 -2.11
CA ARG A 227 -0.59 -17.47 -2.63
C ARG A 227 0.42 -16.42 -3.10
N SER A 228 0.37 -15.20 -2.57
CA SER A 228 1.36 -14.14 -2.86
C SER A 228 2.79 -14.66 -2.75
N GLY A 229 3.60 -14.35 -3.77
CA GLY A 229 4.97 -14.83 -3.95
C GLY A 229 5.10 -16.12 -4.75
N GLN A 230 4.00 -16.87 -4.99
CA GLN A 230 3.98 -18.01 -5.92
C GLN A 230 3.78 -17.54 -7.36
N TYR A 231 4.25 -18.35 -8.30
CA TYR A 231 4.11 -18.07 -9.73
C TYR A 231 2.71 -18.43 -10.22
N ARG A 232 2.20 -17.65 -11.17
CA ARG A 232 0.95 -17.95 -11.87
C ARG A 232 1.08 -19.28 -12.63
N PRO A 233 -0.03 -20.03 -12.82
CA PRO A 233 -0.03 -21.22 -13.66
C PRO A 233 0.57 -20.94 -15.05
N GLY A 234 1.57 -21.71 -15.45
CA GLY A 234 2.30 -21.56 -16.72
C GLY A 234 3.57 -20.71 -16.65
N TYR A 235 3.86 -20.08 -15.50
CA TYR A 235 5.06 -19.25 -15.28
C TYR A 235 6.02 -19.84 -14.25
N GLU A 236 5.78 -21.07 -13.77
CA GLU A 236 6.60 -21.75 -12.75
C GLU A 236 8.03 -21.98 -13.23
N ALA A 237 8.25 -22.06 -14.55
CA ALA A 237 9.58 -22.19 -15.14
C ALA A 237 10.50 -21.00 -14.77
N TYR A 238 9.96 -19.80 -14.54
CA TYR A 238 10.74 -18.65 -14.06
C TYR A 238 11.27 -18.88 -12.64
N ALA A 239 10.55 -19.62 -11.80
CA ALA A 239 11.03 -20.02 -10.48
C ALA A 239 12.31 -20.87 -10.60
N GLU A 240 12.30 -21.80 -11.56
CA GLU A 240 13.44 -22.65 -11.84
C GLU A 240 14.61 -21.84 -12.41
N LEU A 241 14.37 -20.88 -13.30
CA LEU A 241 15.39 -19.94 -13.78
C LEU A 241 16.11 -19.24 -12.61
N LEU A 242 15.37 -18.61 -11.71
CA LEU A 242 15.96 -17.88 -10.58
C LEU A 242 16.77 -18.81 -9.68
N ARG A 243 16.24 -19.99 -9.36
CA ARG A 243 16.94 -21.00 -8.55
C ARG A 243 18.25 -21.43 -9.21
N VAL A 244 18.19 -21.77 -10.49
CA VAL A 244 19.32 -22.33 -11.22
C VAL A 244 20.44 -21.30 -11.40
N VAL A 245 20.10 -20.03 -11.65
CA VAL A 245 21.07 -18.92 -11.67
C VAL A 245 21.69 -18.72 -10.28
N ALA A 246 20.87 -18.73 -9.21
CA ALA A 246 21.36 -18.52 -7.85
C ALA A 246 22.24 -19.66 -7.32
N GLU A 247 22.02 -20.91 -7.74
CA GLU A 247 22.76 -22.07 -7.25
C GLU A 247 24.00 -22.40 -8.09
N THR A 248 23.96 -22.17 -9.41
CA THR A 248 25.06 -22.58 -10.29
C THR A 248 26.20 -21.57 -10.36
N ARG A 249 27.45 -22.06 -10.34
CA ARG A 249 28.64 -21.19 -10.40
C ARG A 249 28.76 -20.55 -11.79
N HIS A 250 28.78 -19.22 -11.83
CA HIS A 250 29.05 -18.38 -12.99
C HIS A 250 29.49 -16.98 -12.56
N GLN A 251 30.03 -16.20 -13.50
CA GLN A 251 30.49 -14.82 -13.29
C GLN A 251 29.45 -13.75 -13.64
N SER A 252 28.29 -14.18 -14.14
CA SER A 252 27.18 -13.33 -14.56
C SER A 252 26.25 -12.94 -13.40
N CYS A 253 25.43 -11.90 -13.61
CA CYS A 253 24.45 -11.41 -12.65
C CYS A 253 23.07 -11.27 -13.29
N LEU A 254 22.03 -11.76 -12.60
CA LEU A 254 20.63 -11.55 -12.91
C LEU A 254 20.02 -10.57 -11.90
N LEU A 255 19.58 -9.42 -12.40
CA LEU A 255 18.90 -8.39 -11.63
C LEU A 255 17.40 -8.46 -11.90
N VAL A 256 16.58 -8.54 -10.86
CA VAL A 256 15.13 -8.59 -10.97
C VAL A 256 14.53 -7.44 -10.21
N THR A 257 13.71 -6.61 -10.85
CA THR A 257 12.89 -5.63 -10.11
C THR A 257 11.49 -6.18 -9.90
N THR A 258 10.94 -6.03 -8.70
CA THR A 258 9.60 -6.50 -8.37
C THR A 258 8.94 -5.63 -7.31
N ARG A 259 7.61 -5.65 -7.24
CA ARG A 259 6.83 -5.05 -6.15
C ARG A 259 6.72 -5.94 -4.92
N GLU A 260 6.87 -7.25 -5.10
CA GLU A 260 6.67 -8.27 -4.07
C GLU A 260 7.85 -9.24 -4.09
N GLN A 261 8.35 -9.66 -2.93
CA GLN A 261 9.44 -10.63 -2.86
C GLN A 261 8.99 -11.97 -3.45
N CYS A 262 9.78 -12.53 -4.38
CA CYS A 262 9.49 -13.83 -4.98
C CYS A 262 9.76 -14.94 -3.97
N ALA A 263 8.89 -15.96 -3.88
CA ALA A 263 9.05 -17.06 -2.93
C ALA A 263 10.41 -17.78 -3.06
N GLN A 264 10.92 -17.94 -4.30
CA GLN A 264 12.23 -18.53 -4.55
C GLN A 264 13.38 -17.68 -4.03
N ALA A 265 13.31 -16.35 -4.14
CA ALA A 265 14.34 -15.46 -3.61
C ALA A 265 14.38 -15.55 -2.08
N ALA A 266 13.20 -15.55 -1.43
CA ALA A 266 13.07 -15.73 0.01
C ALA A 266 13.61 -17.10 0.51
N GLN A 267 13.36 -18.19 -0.24
CA GLN A 267 13.90 -19.52 0.10
C GLN A 267 15.43 -19.60 0.00
N LEU A 268 16.04 -18.72 -0.79
CA LEU A 268 17.48 -18.65 -0.99
C LEU A 268 18.16 -17.63 -0.06
N GLU A 269 17.41 -17.04 0.88
CA GLU A 269 17.97 -16.18 1.93
C GLU A 269 19.04 -16.92 2.73
N GLY A 270 20.21 -16.29 2.89
CA GLY A 270 21.40 -16.89 3.49
C GLY A 270 22.43 -17.41 2.48
N ASN A 271 22.07 -17.53 1.20
CA ASN A 271 23.07 -17.72 0.14
C ASN A 271 23.80 -16.38 -0.12
N PRO A 272 25.14 -16.29 0.05
CA PRO A 272 25.86 -15.03 -0.12
C PRO A 272 25.77 -14.45 -1.55
N ALA A 273 25.40 -15.28 -2.53
CA ALA A 273 25.23 -14.88 -3.91
C ALA A 273 23.82 -14.36 -4.25
N VAL A 274 22.88 -14.37 -3.30
CA VAL A 274 21.52 -13.86 -3.46
C VAL A 274 21.30 -12.73 -2.45
N ARG A 275 20.87 -11.55 -2.93
CA ARG A 275 20.57 -10.41 -2.06
C ARG A 275 19.35 -9.64 -2.54
N ASP A 276 18.54 -9.19 -1.60
CA ASP A 276 17.39 -8.33 -1.87
C ASP A 276 17.65 -6.92 -1.30
N LEU A 277 17.46 -5.91 -2.15
CA LEU A 277 17.47 -4.50 -1.77
C LEU A 277 16.03 -3.97 -1.70
N PHE A 278 15.60 -3.60 -0.49
CA PHE A 278 14.31 -2.95 -0.27
C PHE A 278 14.44 -1.42 -0.47
N LEU A 279 13.84 -0.93 -1.55
CA LEU A 279 13.84 0.48 -1.92
C LEU A 279 12.75 1.24 -1.16
N LYS A 280 13.17 2.19 -0.31
CA LYS A 280 12.30 3.18 0.34
C LYS A 280 12.23 4.45 -0.51
N GLY A 281 11.41 5.45 -0.15
CA GLY A 281 11.46 6.76 -0.82
C GLY A 281 12.82 7.46 -0.68
N SER A 282 13.15 8.37 -1.60
CA SER A 282 14.44 9.08 -1.61
C SER A 282 14.26 10.57 -1.39
N PRO A 283 14.71 11.11 -0.24
CA PRO A 283 14.68 12.54 0.03
C PRO A 283 15.38 13.39 -1.03
N GLU A 284 16.54 12.94 -1.49
CA GLU A 284 17.33 13.64 -2.52
C GLU A 284 16.59 13.71 -3.85
N ALA A 285 16.02 12.58 -4.30
CA ALA A 285 15.25 12.53 -5.53
C ALA A 285 13.99 13.39 -5.44
N SER A 286 13.27 13.31 -4.31
CA SER A 286 12.07 14.11 -4.03
C SER A 286 12.35 15.61 -4.01
N CYS A 287 13.38 16.07 -3.30
CA CYS A 287 13.75 17.49 -3.25
C CYS A 287 14.13 18.01 -4.65
N THR A 288 14.85 17.22 -5.42
CA THR A 288 15.25 17.63 -6.78
C THR A 288 14.06 17.66 -7.72
N LEU A 289 13.13 16.71 -7.58
CA LEU A 289 11.88 16.69 -8.33
C LEU A 289 11.02 17.93 -8.05
N LEU A 290 10.84 18.29 -6.78
CA LEU A 290 10.07 19.48 -6.40
C LEU A 290 10.72 20.77 -6.94
N LYS A 291 12.06 20.83 -6.97
CA LYS A 291 12.80 21.95 -7.60
C LYS A 291 12.56 22.02 -9.10
N ALA A 292 12.54 20.88 -9.79
CA ALA A 292 12.30 20.82 -11.24
C ALA A 292 10.89 21.27 -11.63
N VAL A 293 9.88 21.03 -10.77
CA VAL A 293 8.48 21.44 -11.02
C VAL A 293 8.23 22.92 -10.67
N ALA A 294 9.18 23.58 -10.00
CA ALA A 294 9.15 25.00 -9.63
C ALA A 294 7.93 25.42 -8.79
N LEU A 295 7.63 24.67 -7.72
CA LEU A 295 6.56 25.00 -6.77
C LEU A 295 6.92 26.16 -5.84
N THR A 296 5.92 26.95 -5.46
CA THR A 296 6.00 28.04 -4.48
C THR A 296 5.62 27.56 -3.08
N GLY A 297 6.47 27.86 -2.09
CA GLY A 297 6.28 27.44 -0.70
C GLY A 297 7.59 27.44 0.09
N SER A 298 7.49 27.51 1.42
CA SER A 298 8.64 27.42 2.32
C SER A 298 9.27 26.02 2.29
N GLU A 299 10.54 25.91 2.65
CA GLU A 299 11.22 24.60 2.73
C GLU A 299 10.55 23.67 3.74
N ALA A 300 9.98 24.21 4.82
CA ALA A 300 9.17 23.43 5.77
C ALA A 300 7.93 22.81 5.09
N GLN A 301 7.20 23.57 4.27
CA GLN A 301 6.04 23.06 3.52
C GLN A 301 6.43 21.99 2.51
N LYS A 302 7.55 22.17 1.79
CA LYS A 302 8.09 21.15 0.89
C LYS A 302 8.48 19.88 1.63
N GLN A 303 9.10 20.02 2.81
CA GLN A 303 9.44 18.89 3.67
C GLN A 303 8.18 18.17 4.15
N THR A 304 7.17 18.89 4.64
CA THR A 304 5.88 18.30 5.03
C THR A 304 5.22 17.55 3.86
N LEU A 305 5.28 18.09 2.64
CA LEU A 305 4.76 17.40 1.45
C LEU A 305 5.54 16.11 1.17
N CYS A 306 6.86 16.16 1.21
CA CYS A 306 7.72 15.00 0.99
C CYS A 306 7.50 13.91 2.05
N GLU A 307 7.41 14.28 3.33
CA GLU A 307 7.14 13.39 4.44
C GLU A 307 5.75 12.75 4.29
N ARG A 308 4.73 13.54 3.92
CA ARG A 308 3.37 13.06 3.68
C ARG A 308 3.34 11.92 2.66
N TYR A 309 4.11 12.02 1.57
CA TYR A 309 4.19 11.00 0.52
C TYR A 309 5.40 10.06 0.66
N HIS A 310 6.02 9.98 1.84
CA HIS A 310 7.17 9.11 2.16
C HIS A 310 8.30 9.17 1.13
N TYR A 311 8.52 10.34 0.55
CA TYR A 311 9.53 10.54 -0.46
C TYR A 311 9.39 9.59 -1.69
N ASN A 312 8.16 9.16 -2.02
CA ASN A 312 7.89 8.40 -3.23
C ASN A 312 7.98 9.34 -4.46
N PRO A 313 8.95 9.16 -5.37
CA PRO A 313 9.16 10.11 -6.47
C PRO A 313 7.99 10.21 -7.44
N LEU A 314 7.31 9.10 -7.77
CA LEU A 314 6.17 9.16 -8.70
C LEU A 314 4.96 9.83 -8.07
N ALA A 315 4.63 9.48 -6.82
CA ALA A 315 3.53 10.12 -6.09
C ALA A 315 3.77 11.63 -5.97
N LEU A 316 4.99 12.02 -5.60
CA LEU A 316 5.37 13.44 -5.53
C LEU A 316 5.38 14.12 -6.89
N LYS A 317 5.70 13.41 -7.98
CA LYS A 317 5.58 13.95 -9.34
C LYS A 317 4.14 14.32 -9.65
N ILE A 318 3.22 13.38 -9.45
CA ILE A 318 1.78 13.56 -9.70
C ILE A 318 1.26 14.73 -8.86
N VAL A 319 1.54 14.71 -7.55
CA VAL A 319 1.10 15.76 -6.63
C VAL A 319 1.70 17.12 -6.99
N ALA A 320 3.00 17.18 -7.31
CA ALA A 320 3.63 18.42 -7.72
C ALA A 320 3.03 18.98 -9.02
N THR A 321 2.73 18.13 -10.01
CA THR A 321 2.03 18.56 -11.22
C THR A 321 0.62 19.07 -10.91
N THR A 322 -0.12 18.41 -10.03
CA THR A 322 -1.46 18.84 -9.63
C THR A 322 -1.44 20.16 -8.84
N ILE A 323 -0.47 20.36 -7.94
CA ILE A 323 -0.29 21.64 -7.23
C ILE A 323 -0.02 22.76 -8.24
N ARG A 324 0.84 22.51 -9.23
CA ARG A 324 1.14 23.49 -10.29
C ARG A 324 -0.09 23.83 -11.13
N GLU A 325 -0.89 22.84 -11.50
CA GLU A 325 -2.02 23.01 -12.42
C GLU A 325 -3.28 23.55 -11.73
N LEU A 326 -3.63 23.05 -10.55
CA LEU A 326 -4.88 23.42 -9.85
C LEU A 326 -4.70 24.54 -8.83
N PHE A 327 -3.50 24.68 -8.24
CA PHE A 327 -3.22 25.63 -7.16
C PHE A 327 -2.18 26.69 -7.57
N GLY A 328 -1.87 26.80 -8.86
CA GLY A 328 -0.92 27.78 -9.39
C GLY A 328 0.51 27.61 -8.87
N GLY A 329 0.85 26.42 -8.37
CA GLY A 329 2.16 26.11 -7.80
C GLY A 329 2.27 26.30 -6.28
N ASP A 330 1.24 26.83 -5.62
CA ASP A 330 1.27 27.15 -4.18
C ASP A 330 1.00 25.91 -3.31
N ILE A 331 2.04 25.49 -2.58
CA ILE A 331 1.96 24.33 -1.67
C ILE A 331 1.08 24.64 -0.46
N ALA A 332 1.03 25.87 0.03
CA ALA A 332 0.23 26.23 1.19
C ALA A 332 -1.26 26.04 0.92
N LEU A 333 -1.74 26.56 -0.21
CA LEU A 333 -3.14 26.43 -0.64
C LEU A 333 -3.57 24.97 -0.80
N PHE A 334 -2.67 24.11 -1.29
CA PHE A 334 -2.91 22.69 -1.38
C PHE A 334 -2.96 22.01 0.00
N LEU A 335 -1.99 22.31 0.88
CA LEU A 335 -1.95 21.73 2.22
C LEU A 335 -3.17 22.12 3.05
N GLU A 336 -3.76 23.30 2.83
CA GLU A 336 -5.00 23.77 3.47
C GLU A 336 -6.21 22.90 3.12
N GLN A 337 -6.25 22.27 1.93
CA GLN A 337 -7.38 21.42 1.54
C GLN A 337 -7.43 20.10 2.33
N ASN A 338 -6.34 19.73 3.02
CA ASN A 338 -6.19 18.44 3.71
C ASN A 338 -6.46 17.19 2.84
N VAL A 339 -6.41 17.32 1.51
CA VAL A 339 -6.57 16.20 0.59
C VAL A 339 -5.21 15.50 0.44
N THR A 340 -5.16 14.22 0.79
CA THR A 340 -3.96 13.38 0.75
C THR A 340 -3.92 12.47 -0.47
N LEU A 341 -5.08 12.08 -1.01
CA LEU A 341 -5.23 11.11 -2.10
C LEU A 341 -6.12 11.65 -3.21
N PHE A 342 -5.63 11.59 -4.45
CA PHE A 342 -6.38 11.94 -5.66
C PHE A 342 -5.69 11.37 -6.90
N GLY A 343 -6.49 11.12 -7.96
CA GLY A 343 -6.02 10.73 -9.29
C GLY A 343 -5.08 9.52 -9.30
N ASP A 344 -4.04 9.58 -10.12
CA ASP A 344 -3.10 8.47 -10.36
C ASP A 344 -2.39 7.91 -9.09
N VAL A 345 -2.31 8.69 -7.99
CA VAL A 345 -1.77 8.19 -6.72
C VAL A 345 -2.72 7.16 -6.08
N PHE A 346 -4.02 7.39 -6.20
CA PHE A 346 -5.05 6.46 -5.75
C PHE A 346 -4.96 5.16 -6.55
N ASP A 347 -4.93 5.26 -7.88
CA ASP A 347 -4.86 4.10 -8.78
C ASP A 347 -3.62 3.23 -8.51
N LEU A 348 -2.49 3.87 -8.20
CA LEU A 348 -1.27 3.15 -7.86
C LEU A 348 -1.45 2.30 -6.59
N ILE A 349 -2.04 2.86 -5.54
CA ILE A 349 -2.28 2.14 -4.28
C ILE A 349 -3.38 1.10 -4.46
N GLU A 350 -4.43 1.41 -5.22
CA GLU A 350 -5.52 0.50 -5.52
C GLU A 350 -5.04 -0.77 -6.25
N GLN A 351 -4.13 -0.63 -7.22
CA GLN A 351 -3.50 -1.79 -7.87
C GLN A 351 -2.77 -2.70 -6.87
N HIS A 352 -2.14 -2.14 -5.84
CA HIS A 352 -1.50 -2.91 -4.79
C HIS A 352 -2.52 -3.56 -3.86
N TYR A 353 -3.54 -2.80 -3.44
CA TYR A 353 -4.57 -3.26 -2.52
C TYR A 353 -5.40 -4.41 -3.11
N ASN A 354 -5.71 -4.37 -4.40
CA ASN A 354 -6.49 -5.39 -5.08
C ASN A 354 -5.78 -6.75 -5.18
N ARG A 355 -4.45 -6.78 -5.07
CA ARG A 355 -3.66 -8.02 -5.10
C ARG A 355 -3.55 -8.70 -3.72
N LEU A 356 -3.99 -8.04 -2.66
CA LEU A 356 -3.92 -8.56 -1.30
C LEU A 356 -4.95 -9.67 -1.06
N SER A 357 -4.57 -10.64 -0.24
CA SER A 357 -5.50 -11.64 0.32
C SER A 357 -6.50 -11.00 1.28
N LEU A 358 -7.59 -11.73 1.59
CA LEU A 358 -8.62 -11.26 2.51
C LEU A 358 -8.05 -10.91 3.89
N LEU A 359 -7.20 -11.77 4.46
CA LEU A 359 -6.59 -11.53 5.77
C LEU A 359 -5.66 -10.31 5.75
N GLU A 360 -4.90 -10.10 4.67
CA GLU A 360 -4.03 -8.93 4.53
C GLU A 360 -4.86 -7.63 4.47
N LYS A 361 -5.98 -7.64 3.73
CA LYS A 361 -6.92 -6.51 3.71
C LYS A 361 -7.53 -6.26 5.09
N GLN A 362 -7.94 -7.31 5.79
CA GLN A 362 -8.47 -7.20 7.16
C GLN A 362 -7.45 -6.59 8.13
N ILE A 363 -6.18 -7.00 8.05
CA ILE A 363 -5.09 -6.42 8.86
C ILE A 363 -4.91 -4.95 8.54
N MET A 364 -4.86 -4.58 7.25
CA MET A 364 -4.71 -3.17 6.87
C MET A 364 -5.88 -2.33 7.38
N LEU A 365 -7.11 -2.82 7.26
CA LEU A 365 -8.30 -2.15 7.79
C LEU A 365 -8.20 -1.94 9.31
N TRP A 366 -7.78 -2.96 10.06
CA TRP A 366 -7.56 -2.83 11.51
C TRP A 366 -6.48 -1.81 11.86
N LEU A 367 -5.32 -1.85 11.19
CA LEU A 367 -4.28 -0.85 11.40
C LEU A 367 -4.74 0.58 11.04
N ALA A 368 -5.63 0.72 10.06
CA ALA A 368 -6.25 2.01 9.74
C ALA A 368 -7.28 2.45 10.79
N ILE A 369 -7.96 1.53 11.46
CA ILE A 369 -8.90 1.83 12.55
C ILE A 369 -8.17 2.18 13.85
N ASP A 370 -7.11 1.44 14.20
CA ASP A 370 -6.35 1.63 15.45
C ASP A 370 -5.63 2.98 15.50
N ARG A 371 -5.17 3.50 14.34
CA ARG A 371 -4.50 4.83 14.21
C ARG A 371 -3.26 5.04 15.08
N GLU A 372 -2.73 3.99 15.71
CA GLU A 372 -1.47 4.02 16.46
C GLU A 372 -0.63 2.77 16.18
N TRP A 373 0.48 2.64 16.89
CA TRP A 373 1.34 1.45 16.82
C TRP A 373 0.66 0.27 17.52
N VAL A 374 0.31 -0.76 16.74
CA VAL A 374 -0.46 -1.91 17.22
C VAL A 374 0.46 -3.09 17.50
N SER A 375 0.28 -3.77 18.63
CA SER A 375 1.00 -5.00 18.94
C SER A 375 0.39 -6.22 18.25
N PHE A 376 1.18 -7.29 18.06
CA PHE A 376 0.67 -8.55 17.52
C PHE A 376 -0.54 -9.10 18.30
N ALA A 377 -0.49 -9.04 19.63
CA ALA A 377 -1.56 -9.55 20.50
C ALA A 377 -2.86 -8.75 20.37
N GLN A 378 -2.74 -7.42 20.25
CA GLN A 378 -3.89 -6.53 20.03
C GLN A 378 -4.53 -6.81 18.68
N LEU A 379 -3.73 -6.82 17.61
CA LEU A 379 -4.22 -7.11 16.25
C LEU A 379 -4.90 -8.49 16.18
N GLN A 380 -4.33 -9.50 16.86
CA GLN A 380 -4.93 -10.83 16.94
C GLN A 380 -6.28 -10.84 17.68
N ALA A 381 -6.43 -10.02 18.73
CA ALA A 381 -7.66 -9.95 19.52
C ALA A 381 -8.81 -9.23 18.77
N ASP A 382 -8.44 -8.31 17.87
CA ASP A 382 -9.39 -7.52 17.08
C ASP A 382 -9.89 -8.28 15.84
N LEU A 383 -9.04 -9.12 15.23
CA LEU A 383 -9.39 -9.91 14.04
C LEU A 383 -10.63 -10.79 14.23
N TYR A 384 -11.57 -10.63 13.30
CA TYR A 384 -12.80 -11.40 13.25
C TYR A 384 -12.56 -12.78 12.62
N GLY A 385 -12.98 -13.84 13.33
CA GLY A 385 -12.69 -15.22 12.95
C GLY A 385 -11.25 -15.57 13.33
N SER A 386 -11.08 -16.62 14.14
CA SER A 386 -9.83 -16.98 14.81
C SER A 386 -8.69 -17.30 13.83
N ALA A 387 -8.04 -16.28 13.27
CA ALA A 387 -6.84 -16.44 12.47
C ALA A 387 -5.75 -17.06 13.35
N SER A 388 -5.15 -18.15 12.87
CA SER A 388 -4.05 -18.76 13.62
C SER A 388 -2.86 -17.77 13.71
N PRO A 389 -2.08 -17.80 14.79
CA PRO A 389 -0.87 -16.96 14.91
C PRO A 389 0.07 -17.10 13.71
N ILE A 390 0.13 -18.30 13.12
CA ILE A 390 0.94 -18.59 11.93
C ILE A 390 0.42 -17.83 10.70
N GLN A 391 -0.90 -17.85 10.46
CA GLN A 391 -1.51 -17.11 9.35
C GLN A 391 -1.31 -15.60 9.51
N LEU A 392 -1.50 -15.07 10.73
CA LEU A 392 -1.30 -13.66 11.02
C LEU A 392 0.17 -13.24 10.78
N MET A 393 1.12 -14.04 11.27
CA MET A 393 2.54 -13.77 11.06
C MET A 393 2.91 -13.77 9.56
N ASN A 394 2.44 -14.77 8.81
CA ASN A 394 2.71 -14.85 7.37
C ASN A 394 2.11 -13.65 6.62
N ALA A 395 0.89 -13.21 6.97
CA ALA A 395 0.27 -12.05 6.37
C ALA A 395 1.04 -10.75 6.69
N LEU A 396 1.49 -10.58 7.94
CA LEU A 396 2.31 -9.43 8.34
C LEU A 396 3.65 -9.39 7.60
N GLN A 397 4.34 -10.53 7.46
CA GLN A 397 5.58 -10.64 6.70
C GLN A 397 5.39 -10.25 5.23
N ARG A 398 4.30 -10.68 4.59
CA ARG A 398 3.98 -10.33 3.20
C ARG A 398 3.68 -8.84 3.05
N LEU A 399 2.87 -8.27 3.93
CA LEU A 399 2.57 -6.83 3.94
C LEU A 399 3.84 -5.98 4.17
N GLN A 400 4.76 -6.45 5.02
CA GLN A 400 6.06 -5.82 5.21
C GLN A 400 6.93 -5.92 3.96
N GLY A 401 7.00 -7.09 3.31
CA GLY A 401 7.75 -7.29 2.06
C GLY A 401 7.25 -6.41 0.90
N ARG A 402 5.96 -6.06 0.92
CA ARG A 402 5.33 -5.10 -0.02
C ARG A 402 5.57 -3.64 0.34
N SER A 403 6.23 -3.36 1.47
CA SER A 403 6.45 -2.00 1.98
C SER A 403 5.15 -1.19 2.14
N LEU A 404 4.05 -1.84 2.53
CA LEU A 404 2.75 -1.19 2.79
C LEU A 404 2.56 -0.83 4.27
N MET A 405 3.39 -1.40 5.15
CA MET A 405 3.35 -1.21 6.60
C MET A 405 4.71 -0.74 7.13
N GLU A 406 4.68 -0.15 8.31
CA GLU A 406 5.85 0.17 9.11
C GLU A 406 5.93 -0.75 10.32
N THR A 407 7.16 -1.11 10.70
CA THR A 407 7.43 -1.96 11.86
C THR A 407 8.42 -1.27 12.79
N HIS A 408 8.07 -1.20 14.07
CA HIS A 408 8.94 -0.64 15.10
C HIS A 408 8.77 -1.42 16.40
N ALA A 409 9.86 -1.98 16.93
CA ALA A 409 9.87 -2.68 18.21
C ALA A 409 8.78 -3.77 18.39
N GLY A 410 8.42 -4.48 17.32
CA GLY A 410 7.36 -5.51 17.35
C GLY A 410 5.93 -4.96 17.29
N GLN A 411 5.77 -3.67 17.01
CA GLN A 411 4.51 -3.02 16.69
C GLN A 411 4.43 -2.69 15.20
N PHE A 412 3.19 -2.54 14.73
CA PHE A 412 2.84 -2.39 13.33
C PHE A 412 1.97 -1.15 13.14
N THR A 413 2.17 -0.42 12.05
CA THR A 413 1.25 0.63 11.61
C THR A 413 1.28 0.77 10.07
N LEU A 414 0.37 1.55 9.51
CA LEU A 414 0.36 1.86 8.08
C LEU A 414 1.12 3.15 7.82
N GLN A 415 1.73 3.24 6.64
CA GLN A 415 2.21 4.53 6.13
C GLN A 415 1.01 5.49 5.95
N PRO A 416 1.10 6.77 6.34
CA PRO A 416 0.02 7.76 6.22
C PRO A 416 -0.78 7.73 4.92
N VAL A 417 -0.15 7.71 3.73
CA VAL A 417 -0.91 7.68 2.45
C VAL A 417 -1.72 6.38 2.30
N ILE A 418 -1.13 5.25 2.73
CA ILE A 418 -1.82 3.95 2.72
C ILE A 418 -2.95 3.94 3.75
N MET A 419 -2.72 4.51 4.93
CA MET A 419 -3.73 4.64 5.98
C MET A 419 -4.95 5.42 5.48
N GLU A 420 -4.73 6.56 4.83
CA GLU A 420 -5.80 7.37 4.25
C GLU A 420 -6.56 6.59 3.16
N TYR A 421 -5.86 5.86 2.29
CA TYR A 421 -6.49 5.05 1.23
C TYR A 421 -7.36 3.93 1.80
N VAL A 422 -6.84 3.21 2.79
CA VAL A 422 -7.55 2.10 3.44
C VAL A 422 -8.75 2.65 4.21
N THR A 423 -8.63 3.82 4.83
CA THR A 423 -9.73 4.51 5.50
C THR A 423 -10.84 4.88 4.53
N GLU A 424 -10.47 5.49 3.41
CA GLU A 424 -11.42 5.88 2.36
C GLU A 424 -12.14 4.66 1.77
N THR A 425 -11.41 3.57 1.60
CA THR A 425 -11.95 2.28 1.15
C THR A 425 -12.92 1.68 2.18
N LEU A 426 -12.57 1.71 3.48
CA LEU A 426 -13.43 1.27 4.58
C LEU A 426 -14.75 2.06 4.58
N ILE A 427 -14.67 3.39 4.53
CA ILE A 427 -15.85 4.27 4.54
C ILE A 427 -16.74 3.99 3.33
N GLU A 428 -16.16 3.88 2.14
CA GLU A 428 -16.91 3.65 0.92
C GLU A 428 -17.62 2.28 0.93
N GLN A 429 -16.91 1.22 1.32
CA GLN A 429 -17.48 -0.12 1.39
C GLN A 429 -18.57 -0.22 2.46
N VAL A 430 -18.35 0.30 3.66
CA VAL A 430 -19.38 0.32 4.72
C VAL A 430 -20.60 1.17 4.30
N CYS A 431 -20.38 2.29 3.62
CA CYS A 431 -21.47 3.09 3.08
C CYS A 431 -22.30 2.31 2.05
N GLN A 432 -21.64 1.54 1.18
CA GLN A 432 -22.31 0.65 0.22
C GLN A 432 -23.08 -0.46 0.94
N GLU A 433 -22.49 -1.11 1.94
CA GLU A 433 -23.12 -2.16 2.75
C GLU A 433 -24.40 -1.68 3.44
N ILE A 434 -24.40 -0.47 4.00
CA ILE A 434 -25.59 0.10 4.68
C ILE A 434 -26.65 0.55 3.67
N ALA A 435 -26.22 1.12 2.54
CA ALA A 435 -27.15 1.66 1.55
C ALA A 435 -27.80 0.58 0.67
N ASP A 436 -27.15 -0.56 0.49
CA ASP A 436 -27.65 -1.67 -0.32
C ASP A 436 -28.78 -2.42 0.41
N ARG A 437 -30.01 -2.16 -0.02
CA ARG A 437 -31.22 -2.82 0.50
C ARG A 437 -31.29 -4.31 0.14
N SER A 438 -30.55 -4.73 -0.89
CA SER A 438 -30.46 -6.10 -1.40
C SER A 438 -29.32 -6.91 -0.81
N SER A 439 -28.52 -6.32 0.08
CA SER A 439 -27.36 -6.98 0.70
C SER A 439 -27.71 -8.40 1.17
N PRO A 440 -26.97 -9.43 0.73
CA PRO A 440 -27.20 -10.80 1.13
C PRO A 440 -26.99 -10.94 2.63
N VAL A 441 -27.88 -11.69 3.28
CA VAL A 441 -27.75 -12.12 4.67
C VAL A 441 -27.74 -13.67 4.64
N PRO A 442 -26.76 -14.40 5.24
CA PRO A 442 -25.74 -13.96 6.19
C PRO A 442 -24.86 -12.86 5.61
N LEU A 443 -24.52 -11.86 6.43
CA LEU A 443 -23.45 -10.93 6.06
C LEU A 443 -22.19 -11.80 5.92
N PRO A 444 -21.64 -11.98 4.70
CA PRO A 444 -20.47 -12.83 4.53
C PRO A 444 -19.32 -12.32 5.41
N PRO A 445 -18.31 -13.15 5.72
CA PRO A 445 -17.09 -12.69 6.43
C PRO A 445 -16.32 -11.57 5.70
N GLU A 446 -16.80 -11.18 4.52
CA GLU A 446 -16.33 -10.05 3.73
C GLU A 446 -17.03 -8.72 4.09
N PHE A 447 -18.12 -8.73 4.86
CA PHE A 447 -18.79 -7.52 5.33
C PHE A 447 -17.99 -6.82 6.41
N LEU A 448 -17.60 -5.59 6.14
CA LEU A 448 -16.76 -4.80 7.02
C LEU A 448 -17.51 -4.40 8.30
N LEU A 449 -18.82 -4.14 8.22
CA LEU A 449 -19.63 -3.86 9.41
C LEU A 449 -19.60 -4.98 10.46
N GLN A 450 -19.49 -6.23 10.01
CA GLN A 450 -19.47 -7.40 10.88
C GLN A 450 -18.08 -7.69 11.43
N THR A 451 -17.05 -7.43 10.61
CA THR A 451 -15.67 -7.87 10.87
C THR A 451 -14.78 -6.79 11.49
N HIS A 452 -15.15 -5.51 11.37
CA HIS A 452 -14.38 -4.38 11.86
C HIS A 452 -15.21 -3.46 12.76
N ALA A 453 -14.57 -2.91 13.79
CA ALA A 453 -15.17 -1.83 14.57
C ALA A 453 -14.93 -0.49 13.84
N LEU A 454 -15.97 0.34 13.71
CA LEU A 454 -15.79 1.71 13.20
C LEU A 454 -15.12 2.62 14.22
N ILE A 455 -15.32 2.30 15.50
CA ILE A 455 -14.76 2.98 16.66
C ILE A 455 -14.42 1.91 17.70
N LYS A 456 -13.26 2.02 18.34
CA LYS A 456 -12.90 1.19 19.48
C LYS A 456 -13.34 1.89 20.78
N ALA A 457 -14.58 1.60 21.19
CA ALA A 457 -15.17 2.19 22.38
C ALA A 457 -14.32 2.00 23.64
N GLN A 458 -13.53 0.93 23.77
CA GLN A 458 -12.71 0.68 24.96
C GLN A 458 -11.33 1.38 24.95
N ASP A 459 -10.93 2.01 23.84
CA ASP A 459 -9.62 2.66 23.73
C ASP A 459 -9.55 4.01 24.45
N LYS A 460 -8.37 4.64 24.41
CA LYS A 460 -8.16 5.97 24.98
C LYS A 460 -9.02 7.02 24.25
N ASP A 461 -9.55 7.99 25.00
CA ASP A 461 -10.50 8.97 24.47
C ASP A 461 -9.94 9.75 23.26
N TYR A 462 -8.65 10.10 23.24
CA TYR A 462 -8.05 10.79 22.09
C TYR A 462 -8.04 9.95 20.80
N ILE A 463 -7.89 8.62 20.90
CA ILE A 463 -7.93 7.71 19.73
C ILE A 463 -9.35 7.66 19.22
N ARG A 464 -10.32 7.51 20.13
CA ARG A 464 -11.74 7.48 19.81
C ARG A 464 -12.18 8.76 19.10
N ASP A 465 -11.79 9.93 19.63
CA ASP A 465 -12.09 11.22 19.02
C ASP A 465 -11.51 11.35 17.60
N SER A 466 -10.33 10.76 17.37
CA SER A 466 -9.73 10.66 16.04
C SER A 466 -10.52 9.74 15.11
N GLN A 467 -10.89 8.54 15.59
CA GLN A 467 -11.72 7.57 14.84
C GLN A 467 -13.08 8.18 14.45
N ILE A 468 -13.75 8.87 15.38
CA ILE A 468 -15.00 9.58 15.12
C ILE A 468 -14.82 10.60 14.00
N ARG A 469 -13.76 11.42 14.09
CA ARG A 469 -13.49 12.50 13.14
C ARG A 469 -13.16 12.00 11.73
N VAL A 470 -12.37 10.93 11.62
CA VAL A 470 -11.80 10.49 10.34
C VAL A 470 -12.58 9.32 9.73
N ILE A 471 -13.32 8.54 10.51
CA ILE A 471 -14.10 7.39 10.04
C ILE A 471 -15.60 7.67 10.15
N LEU A 472 -16.10 7.88 11.37
CA LEU A 472 -17.54 7.87 11.62
C LEU A 472 -18.26 9.08 11.02
N LEU A 473 -17.75 10.29 11.22
CA LEU A 473 -18.36 11.51 10.68
C LEU A 473 -18.35 11.55 9.15
N PRO A 474 -17.24 11.25 8.44
CA PRO A 474 -17.24 11.12 6.99
C PRO A 474 -18.21 10.05 6.48
N LEU A 475 -18.31 8.90 7.15
CA LEU A 475 -19.29 7.86 6.81
C LEU A 475 -20.73 8.37 6.94
N ILE A 476 -21.07 9.05 8.05
CA ILE A 476 -22.39 9.66 8.24
C ILE A 476 -22.70 10.66 7.12
N ASN A 477 -21.75 11.54 6.78
CA ASN A 477 -21.93 12.51 5.69
C ASN A 477 -22.21 11.81 4.35
N ARG A 478 -21.48 10.73 4.01
CA ARG A 478 -21.75 9.95 2.79
C ARG A 478 -23.10 9.25 2.82
N LEU A 479 -23.49 8.67 3.94
CA LEU A 479 -24.81 8.07 4.11
C LEU A 479 -25.93 9.09 3.93
N GLN A 480 -25.77 10.30 4.47
CA GLN A 480 -26.72 11.41 4.26
C GLN A 480 -26.82 11.80 2.79
N HIS A 481 -25.70 11.89 2.06
CA HIS A 481 -25.73 12.15 0.62
C HIS A 481 -26.39 11.03 -0.19
N ARG A 482 -26.18 9.77 0.18
CA ARG A 482 -26.67 8.61 -0.58
C ARG A 482 -28.12 8.23 -0.29
N LEU A 483 -28.53 8.30 0.97
CA LEU A 483 -29.89 7.95 1.43
C LEU A 483 -30.81 9.17 1.57
N GLY A 484 -30.25 10.39 1.52
CA GLY A 484 -30.98 11.66 1.41
C GLY A 484 -31.47 12.24 2.74
N SER A 485 -31.75 11.42 3.76
CA SER A 485 -32.30 11.89 5.03
C SER A 485 -31.89 11.01 6.21
N GLN A 486 -31.82 11.61 7.40
CA GLN A 486 -31.49 10.91 8.65
C GLN A 486 -32.51 9.81 9.00
N LYS A 487 -33.79 9.98 8.65
CA LYS A 487 -34.83 8.97 8.90
C LYS A 487 -34.63 7.72 8.05
N GLU A 488 -34.16 7.89 6.83
CA GLU A 488 -33.87 6.81 5.89
C GLU A 488 -32.64 6.03 6.36
N ILE A 489 -31.63 6.72 6.88
CA ILE A 489 -30.47 6.09 7.53
C ILE A 489 -30.94 5.28 8.76
N GLU A 490 -31.72 5.90 9.65
CA GLU A 490 -32.29 5.22 10.82
C GLU A 490 -33.07 3.95 10.42
N TYR A 491 -33.92 4.06 9.40
CA TYR A 491 -34.68 2.94 8.88
C TYR A 491 -33.76 1.82 8.37
N GLN A 492 -32.75 2.12 7.55
CA GLN A 492 -31.81 1.10 7.07
C GLN A 492 -31.06 0.41 8.22
N LEU A 493 -30.55 1.19 9.19
CA LEU A 493 -29.85 0.63 10.34
C LEU A 493 -30.77 -0.29 11.17
N LYS A 494 -32.01 0.12 11.43
CA LYS A 494 -33.01 -0.72 12.12
C LYS A 494 -33.37 -1.98 11.33
N GLN A 495 -33.41 -1.91 9.99
CA GLN A 495 -33.61 -3.10 9.15
C GLN A 495 -32.44 -4.08 9.21
N ILE A 496 -31.21 -3.59 9.38
CA ILE A 496 -30.04 -4.47 9.58
C ILE A 496 -30.12 -5.14 10.96
N VAL A 497 -30.46 -4.38 12.02
CA VAL A 497 -30.67 -4.93 13.38
C VAL A 497 -31.73 -6.03 13.37
N TYR A 498 -32.90 -5.76 12.78
CA TYR A 498 -33.99 -6.72 12.71
C TYR A 498 -33.57 -8.03 12.01
N ARG A 499 -32.88 -7.92 10.87
CA ARG A 499 -32.39 -9.09 10.13
C ARG A 499 -31.37 -9.91 10.92
N LEU A 500 -30.43 -9.25 11.60
CA LEU A 500 -29.47 -9.93 12.47
C LEU A 500 -30.16 -10.70 13.60
N GLN A 501 -31.20 -10.13 14.20
CA GLN A 501 -31.96 -10.78 15.26
C GLN A 501 -32.73 -12.00 14.76
N THR A 502 -33.37 -11.91 13.60
CA THR A 502 -34.24 -12.98 13.08
C THR A 502 -33.45 -14.13 12.46
N GLU A 503 -32.35 -13.84 11.79
CA GLU A 503 -31.63 -14.82 10.97
C GLU A 503 -30.32 -15.30 11.63
N PHE A 504 -29.69 -14.47 12.48
CA PHE A 504 -28.37 -14.74 13.06
C PHE A 504 -28.26 -14.38 14.56
N PRO A 505 -29.18 -14.87 15.41
CA PRO A 505 -29.11 -14.61 16.84
C PRO A 505 -27.80 -15.18 17.41
N HIS A 506 -27.19 -14.43 18.33
CA HIS A 506 -25.92 -14.73 19.00
C HIS A 506 -24.67 -14.76 18.12
N GLN A 507 -24.75 -14.29 16.87
CA GLN A 507 -23.56 -14.15 16.06
C GLN A 507 -22.63 -13.09 16.68
N ALA A 508 -21.44 -13.52 17.09
CA ALA A 508 -20.38 -12.63 17.54
C ALA A 508 -20.00 -11.66 16.42
N GLY A 509 -19.73 -10.40 16.73
CA GLY A 509 -19.25 -9.41 15.75
C GLY A 509 -19.49 -7.96 16.13
N TYR A 510 -19.15 -7.07 15.21
CA TYR A 510 -19.13 -5.62 15.45
C TYR A 510 -20.38 -4.89 14.97
N THR A 511 -21.26 -5.52 14.17
CA THR A 511 -22.37 -4.82 13.50
C THR A 511 -23.30 -4.13 14.51
N GLY A 512 -23.70 -4.82 15.57
CA GLY A 512 -24.60 -4.24 16.57
C GLY A 512 -24.00 -3.02 17.28
N GLY A 513 -22.73 -3.09 17.67
CA GLY A 513 -22.02 -1.97 18.28
C GLY A 513 -21.77 -0.82 17.31
N ASN A 514 -21.40 -1.11 16.07
CA ASN A 514 -21.26 -0.12 15.00
C ASN A 514 -22.57 0.64 14.73
N ILE A 515 -23.70 -0.06 14.71
CA ILE A 515 -25.02 0.56 14.53
C ILE A 515 -25.35 1.49 15.70
N ILE A 516 -25.14 1.06 16.95
CA ILE A 516 -25.34 1.91 18.13
C ILE A 516 -24.49 3.17 18.04
N ASN A 517 -23.21 3.04 17.68
CA ASN A 517 -22.30 4.17 17.53
C ASN A 517 -22.81 5.14 16.44
N LEU A 518 -23.25 4.64 15.29
CA LEU A 518 -23.83 5.46 14.22
C LEU A 518 -25.09 6.20 14.69
N LEU A 519 -26.03 5.49 15.32
CA LEU A 519 -27.29 6.08 15.83
C LEU A 519 -27.02 7.16 16.87
N ARG A 520 -26.07 6.92 17.78
CA ARG A 520 -25.62 7.89 18.78
C ARG A 520 -25.11 9.18 18.13
N HIS A 521 -24.21 9.08 17.16
CA HIS A 521 -23.63 10.26 16.51
C HIS A 521 -24.59 10.95 15.55
N LEU A 522 -25.62 10.26 15.08
CA LEU A 522 -26.78 10.85 14.41
C LEU A 522 -27.75 11.54 15.39
N GLN A 523 -27.54 11.43 16.71
CA GLN A 523 -28.46 11.94 17.74
C GLN A 523 -29.86 11.32 17.67
N ILE A 524 -29.94 10.04 17.30
CA ILE A 524 -31.19 9.28 17.27
C ILE A 524 -31.44 8.68 18.65
N ASP A 525 -32.64 8.89 19.19
CA ASP A 525 -33.07 8.30 20.46
C ASP A 525 -33.20 6.78 20.32
N LEU A 526 -32.51 6.04 21.19
CA LEU A 526 -32.57 4.58 21.21
C LEU A 526 -33.73 4.05 22.04
N SER A 527 -34.47 4.90 22.77
CA SER A 527 -35.52 4.48 23.68
C SER A 527 -36.51 3.49 23.04
N GLY A 528 -36.77 2.37 23.73
CA GLY A 528 -37.67 1.32 23.24
C GLY A 528 -37.11 0.46 22.09
N SER A 529 -35.86 0.64 21.68
CA SER A 529 -35.23 -0.19 20.64
C SER A 529 -34.90 -1.59 21.17
N ASP A 530 -34.92 -2.58 20.28
CA ASP A 530 -34.59 -3.97 20.61
C ASP A 530 -33.23 -4.36 20.03
N PHE A 531 -32.27 -4.67 20.90
CA PHE A 531 -30.96 -5.22 20.56
C PHE A 531 -30.72 -6.59 21.22
N SER A 532 -31.80 -7.28 21.61
CA SER A 532 -31.72 -8.61 22.20
C SER A 532 -31.06 -9.61 21.25
N TYR A 533 -30.38 -10.60 21.83
CA TYR A 533 -29.66 -11.67 21.14
C TYR A 533 -28.51 -11.21 20.23
N LEU A 534 -28.10 -9.94 20.27
CA LEU A 534 -27.01 -9.43 19.42
C LEU A 534 -25.69 -9.30 20.17
N SER A 535 -24.58 -9.43 19.42
CA SER A 535 -23.26 -9.04 19.90
C SER A 535 -23.05 -7.53 19.67
N LEU A 536 -22.76 -6.82 20.75
CA LEU A 536 -22.63 -5.36 20.78
C LEU A 536 -21.18 -4.94 21.04
N TRP A 537 -20.25 -5.60 20.35
CA TRP A 537 -18.82 -5.33 20.53
C TRP A 537 -18.47 -3.90 20.12
N GLN A 538 -17.68 -3.23 20.96
CA GLN A 538 -17.26 -1.84 20.79
C GLN A 538 -18.43 -0.84 20.70
N ALA A 539 -19.59 -1.18 21.26
CA ALA A 539 -20.67 -0.21 21.47
C ALA A 539 -20.26 0.81 22.54
N ASP A 540 -20.27 2.10 22.18
CA ASP A 540 -20.10 3.19 23.14
C ASP A 540 -21.47 3.62 23.67
N LEU A 541 -21.86 3.05 24.81
CA LEU A 541 -23.16 3.30 25.46
C LEU A 541 -23.09 4.49 26.43
N GLN A 542 -22.00 5.24 26.39
CA GLN A 542 -21.81 6.42 27.22
C GLN A 542 -22.78 7.54 26.86
N ASP A 543 -23.47 8.03 27.90
CA ASP A 543 -24.36 9.20 27.83
C ASP A 543 -25.51 9.02 26.82
N ILE A 544 -25.88 7.77 26.52
CA ILE A 544 -27.04 7.41 25.70
C ILE A 544 -28.26 7.20 26.59
N ASN A 545 -29.41 7.73 26.17
CA ASN A 545 -30.69 7.35 26.76
C ASN A 545 -31.07 5.92 26.36
N LEU A 546 -30.96 4.99 27.32
CA LEU A 546 -31.27 3.57 27.14
C LEU A 546 -32.64 3.19 27.74
N HIS A 547 -33.53 4.15 27.91
CA HIS A 547 -34.85 3.90 28.50
C HIS A 547 -35.64 2.87 27.68
N GLN A 548 -36.04 1.77 28.35
CA GLN A 548 -36.76 0.64 27.73
C GLN A 548 -36.04 -0.02 26.54
N VAL A 549 -34.71 0.11 26.45
CA VAL A 549 -33.94 -0.63 25.44
C VAL A 549 -33.82 -2.10 25.86
N ASN A 550 -34.18 -3.01 24.96
CA ASN A 550 -34.09 -4.45 25.23
C ASN A 550 -32.69 -4.97 24.88
N PHE A 551 -31.92 -5.36 25.89
CA PHE A 551 -30.62 -6.02 25.75
C PHE A 551 -30.65 -7.50 26.17
N ALA A 552 -31.84 -8.14 26.21
CA ALA A 552 -31.95 -9.53 26.64
C ALA A 552 -31.04 -10.44 25.81
N HIS A 553 -30.19 -11.23 26.50
CA HIS A 553 -29.25 -12.16 25.86
C HIS A 553 -28.24 -11.53 24.88
N ALA A 554 -28.05 -10.20 24.93
CA ALA A 554 -27.02 -9.52 24.15
C ALA A 554 -25.63 -9.74 24.75
N ASP A 555 -24.60 -9.84 23.90
CA ASP A 555 -23.21 -9.88 24.34
C ASP A 555 -22.64 -8.46 24.41
N LEU A 556 -22.45 -7.98 25.64
CA LEU A 556 -21.95 -6.66 25.99
C LEU A 556 -20.50 -6.70 26.51
N SER A 557 -19.81 -7.84 26.40
CA SER A 557 -18.46 -8.04 26.98
C SER A 557 -17.41 -7.06 26.50
N LYS A 558 -17.57 -6.50 25.28
CA LYS A 558 -16.68 -5.51 24.68
C LYS A 558 -17.30 -4.10 24.56
N ALA A 559 -18.42 -3.83 25.24
CA ALA A 559 -19.04 -2.50 25.24
C ALA A 559 -18.39 -1.56 26.28
N ARG A 560 -18.55 -0.25 26.08
CA ARG A 560 -18.18 0.78 27.07
C ARG A 560 -19.43 1.30 27.77
N PHE A 561 -19.43 1.20 29.10
CA PHE A 561 -20.42 1.82 29.99
C PHE A 561 -19.69 2.83 30.88
N THR A 562 -20.17 4.06 30.96
CA THR A 562 -19.51 5.13 31.73
C THR A 562 -20.08 5.42 33.08
N GLN A 563 -20.79 4.45 33.63
CA GLN A 563 -20.97 4.39 35.06
C GLN A 563 -20.46 3.04 35.50
N THR A 564 -19.15 2.98 35.76
CA THR A 564 -18.63 1.98 36.68
C THR A 564 -19.24 2.31 38.02
N PHE A 565 -20.41 1.72 38.30
CA PHE A 565 -20.80 1.59 39.69
C PHE A 565 -19.64 0.86 40.38
N GLY A 566 -19.16 1.37 41.51
CA GLY A 566 -18.47 0.49 42.45
C GLY A 566 -19.40 -0.69 42.77
N PHE A 567 -18.91 -1.71 43.49
CA PHE A 567 -19.81 -2.78 43.93
C PHE A 567 -20.98 -2.16 44.70
N ILE A 568 -22.19 -2.26 44.15
CA ILE A 568 -23.43 -1.84 44.82
C ILE A 568 -23.82 -2.99 45.71
N HIS A 569 -23.77 -2.77 47.01
CA HIS A 569 -24.11 -3.79 48.00
C HIS A 569 -25.60 -3.77 48.34
N SER A 570 -26.26 -2.63 48.17
CA SER A 570 -27.67 -2.47 48.52
C SER A 570 -28.40 -1.45 47.67
N ILE A 571 -29.66 -1.78 47.36
CA ILE A 571 -30.60 -0.91 46.66
C ILE A 571 -31.94 -0.91 47.41
N ALA A 572 -32.62 0.24 47.44
CA ALA A 572 -33.95 0.37 48.03
C ALA A 572 -34.78 1.43 47.29
N PHE A 573 -35.99 1.06 46.88
CA PHE A 573 -36.97 1.99 46.32
C PHE A 573 -37.63 2.80 47.43
N SER A 574 -37.89 4.07 47.17
CA SER A 574 -38.74 4.89 48.05
C SER A 574 -40.17 4.34 48.07
N PRO A 575 -40.94 4.57 49.15
CA PRO A 575 -42.30 4.05 49.27
C PRO A 575 -43.27 4.51 48.17
N ASP A 576 -43.02 5.70 47.59
CA ASP A 576 -43.76 6.25 46.47
C ASP A 576 -43.24 5.79 45.09
N GLY A 577 -42.17 5.00 45.05
CA GLY A 577 -41.53 4.47 43.85
C GLY A 577 -40.83 5.51 42.97
N GLN A 578 -40.71 6.77 43.43
CA GLN A 578 -40.13 7.85 42.61
C GLN A 578 -38.61 7.93 42.70
N LEU A 579 -38.02 7.41 43.79
CA LEU A 579 -36.58 7.46 44.06
C LEU A 579 -36.00 6.07 44.27
N LEU A 580 -34.79 5.86 43.79
CA LEU A 580 -33.97 4.69 44.07
C LEU A 580 -32.76 5.12 44.90
N ALA A 581 -32.61 4.53 46.09
CA ALA A 581 -31.40 4.66 46.88
C ALA A 581 -30.44 3.52 46.58
N THR A 582 -29.15 3.83 46.42
CA THR A 582 -28.09 2.83 46.22
C THR A 582 -26.92 3.11 47.16
N GLY A 583 -26.38 2.08 47.80
CA GLY A 583 -25.17 2.13 48.61
C GLY A 583 -24.10 1.19 48.06
N GLY A 584 -22.85 1.66 48.00
CA GLY A 584 -21.74 0.88 47.43
C GLY A 584 -20.36 1.22 47.98
N ASP A 585 -19.35 0.82 47.22
CA ASP A 585 -17.92 0.95 47.54
C ASP A 585 -17.35 2.37 47.44
N ASP A 586 -18.09 3.30 46.87
CA ASP A 586 -17.70 4.72 46.75
C ASP A 586 -17.88 5.51 48.05
N ASN A 587 -18.33 4.84 49.13
CA ASN A 587 -18.66 5.41 50.43
C ASN A 587 -19.81 6.44 50.38
N LEU A 588 -20.55 6.45 49.27
CA LEU A 588 -21.68 7.34 49.06
C LEU A 588 -22.98 6.57 49.11
N VAL A 589 -24.04 7.31 49.41
CA VAL A 589 -25.40 6.88 49.12
C VAL A 589 -25.92 7.74 47.99
N HIS A 590 -26.25 7.14 46.86
CA HIS A 590 -26.82 7.85 45.73
C HIS A 590 -28.34 7.73 45.74
N LEU A 591 -29.01 8.86 45.51
CA LEU A 591 -30.44 8.92 45.28
C LEU A 591 -30.67 9.24 43.81
N TRP A 592 -31.39 8.37 43.14
CA TRP A 592 -31.72 8.49 41.72
C TRP A 592 -33.20 8.74 41.56
N GLN A 593 -33.55 9.63 40.64
CA GLN A 593 -34.92 9.79 40.22
C GLN A 593 -35.25 8.74 39.16
N ILE A 594 -36.34 8.00 39.36
CA ILE A 594 -36.66 6.85 38.50
C ILE A 594 -37.25 7.29 37.17
N ALA A 595 -38.00 8.41 37.15
CA ALA A 595 -38.69 8.89 35.96
C ALA A 595 -37.73 9.21 34.79
N ASP A 596 -36.52 9.68 35.09
CA ASP A 596 -35.52 10.12 34.11
C ASP A 596 -34.14 9.46 34.31
N GLY A 597 -34.00 8.60 35.31
CA GLY A 597 -32.75 7.89 35.62
C GLY A 597 -31.62 8.82 36.07
N GLN A 598 -31.91 10.06 36.46
CA GLN A 598 -30.88 11.04 36.81
C GLN A 598 -30.51 10.98 38.29
N PRO A 599 -29.23 11.22 38.64
CA PRO A 599 -28.82 11.30 40.03
C PRO A 599 -29.38 12.59 40.63
N LYS A 600 -30.25 12.44 41.64
CA LYS A 600 -30.89 13.55 42.34
C LYS A 600 -29.99 14.09 43.45
N LEU A 601 -29.41 13.20 44.25
CA LEU A 601 -28.53 13.57 45.36
C LEU A 601 -27.42 12.52 45.55
N SER A 602 -26.26 12.98 46.02
CA SER A 602 -25.18 12.12 46.50
C SER A 602 -24.88 12.46 47.95
N LEU A 603 -25.24 11.56 48.85
CA LEU A 603 -25.15 11.75 50.28
C LEU A 603 -23.73 11.40 50.75
N ARG A 604 -23.01 12.44 51.17
CA ARG A 604 -21.61 12.35 51.60
C ARG A 604 -21.54 12.35 53.12
N GLY A 605 -20.92 11.33 53.71
CA GLY A 605 -20.67 11.29 55.14
C GLY A 605 -20.21 9.95 55.69
N HIS A 606 -20.42 8.84 54.96
CA HIS A 606 -19.74 7.60 55.28
C HIS A 606 -18.28 7.67 54.88
N THR A 607 -17.41 7.07 55.70
CA THR A 607 -15.96 7.00 55.44
C THR A 607 -15.52 5.58 55.06
N SER A 608 -16.46 4.67 54.89
CA SER A 608 -16.27 3.29 54.45
C SER A 608 -17.46 2.85 53.59
N ARG A 609 -17.38 1.62 53.05
CA ARG A 609 -18.37 1.01 52.18
C ARG A 609 -19.76 1.05 52.80
N VAL A 610 -20.79 1.29 51.98
CA VAL A 610 -22.19 1.26 52.43
C VAL A 610 -22.77 -0.10 52.07
N TRP A 611 -23.13 -0.88 53.09
CA TRP A 611 -23.62 -2.25 52.94
C TRP A 611 -25.13 -2.35 52.84
N ALA A 612 -25.86 -1.38 53.38
CA ALA A 612 -27.31 -1.42 53.45
C ALA A 612 -27.89 -0.02 53.31
N VAL A 613 -29.00 0.09 52.58
CA VAL A 613 -29.85 1.28 52.53
C VAL A 613 -31.31 0.87 52.74
N ALA A 614 -32.07 1.67 53.49
CA ALA A 614 -33.47 1.41 53.76
C ALA A 614 -34.26 2.71 53.90
N TRP A 615 -35.45 2.76 53.31
CA TRP A 615 -36.34 3.91 53.41
C TRP A 615 -37.26 3.79 54.62
N SER A 616 -37.56 4.94 55.24
CA SER A 616 -38.69 5.04 56.15
C SER A 616 -40.01 4.86 55.38
N PRO A 617 -41.08 4.35 56.01
CA PRO A 617 -42.37 4.12 55.34
C PRO A 617 -43.03 5.40 54.81
N ASP A 618 -42.72 6.55 55.39
CA ASP A 618 -43.18 7.87 54.95
C ASP A 618 -42.32 8.48 53.82
N GLY A 619 -41.19 7.85 53.47
CA GLY A 619 -40.29 8.27 52.40
C GLY A 619 -39.48 9.53 52.71
N HIS A 620 -39.53 10.06 53.94
CA HIS A 620 -38.81 11.28 54.31
C HIS A 620 -37.39 11.03 54.81
N VAL A 621 -37.14 9.85 55.35
CA VAL A 621 -35.85 9.49 55.96
C VAL A 621 -35.27 8.28 55.24
N LEU A 622 -33.98 8.36 54.93
CA LEU A 622 -33.20 7.23 54.44
C LEU A 622 -32.23 6.81 55.54
N ALA A 623 -32.18 5.52 55.86
CA ALA A 623 -31.16 4.93 56.71
C ALA A 623 -30.09 4.26 55.84
N SER A 624 -28.82 4.43 56.20
CA SER A 624 -27.71 3.71 55.57
C SER A 624 -26.77 3.10 56.61
N GLY A 625 -26.31 1.88 56.33
CA GLY A 625 -25.39 1.12 57.18
C GLY A 625 -24.00 0.99 56.56
N SER A 626 -22.95 1.26 57.32
CA SER A 626 -21.55 1.22 56.89
C SER A 626 -20.64 0.58 57.94
N GLU A 627 -19.44 0.18 57.53
CA GLU A 627 -18.36 -0.29 58.42
C GLU A 627 -17.60 0.84 59.15
N ASP A 628 -17.99 2.10 58.95
CA ASP A 628 -17.31 3.23 59.57
C ASP A 628 -17.55 3.35 61.10
N GLN A 629 -16.98 4.39 61.70
CA GLN A 629 -17.10 4.64 63.15
C GLN A 629 -18.54 4.95 63.60
N TRP A 630 -19.43 5.33 62.67
CA TRP A 630 -20.85 5.64 62.87
C TRP A 630 -21.71 4.72 62.00
N GLY A 631 -21.75 3.44 62.40
CA GLY A 631 -22.22 2.34 61.55
C GLY A 631 -23.63 2.48 60.96
N VAL A 632 -24.49 3.37 61.48
CA VAL A 632 -25.76 3.74 60.82
C VAL A 632 -25.92 5.25 60.75
N ARG A 633 -26.30 5.79 59.59
CA ARG A 633 -26.68 7.20 59.40
C ARG A 633 -28.13 7.32 58.95
N LEU A 634 -28.80 8.36 59.43
CA LEU A 634 -30.12 8.78 58.98
C LEU A 634 -29.96 10.06 58.15
N TRP A 635 -30.62 10.10 57.01
CA TRP A 635 -30.56 11.18 56.05
C TRP A 635 -31.95 11.72 55.78
N ASP A 636 -32.06 13.03 55.64
CA ASP A 636 -33.24 13.66 55.07
C ASP A 636 -33.23 13.45 53.56
N ALA A 637 -34.23 12.74 53.03
CA ALA A 637 -34.26 12.34 51.63
C ALA A 637 -34.49 13.52 50.65
N LYS A 638 -35.00 14.65 51.14
CA LYS A 638 -35.31 15.82 50.31
C LYS A 638 -34.12 16.76 50.19
N THR A 639 -33.41 16.96 51.29
CA THR A 639 -32.28 17.89 51.38
C THR A 639 -30.92 17.21 51.26
N GLY A 640 -30.86 15.90 51.49
CA GLY A 640 -29.64 15.12 51.50
C GLY A 640 -28.74 15.33 52.72
N ASN A 641 -29.24 16.05 53.74
CA ASN A 641 -28.49 16.31 54.95
C ASN A 641 -28.50 15.09 55.89
N CYS A 642 -27.37 14.85 56.56
CA CYS A 642 -27.30 13.84 57.62
C CYS A 642 -28.06 14.36 58.85
N LEU A 643 -29.13 13.67 59.24
CA LEU A 643 -29.97 13.99 60.40
C LEU A 643 -29.34 13.48 61.70
N ALA A 644 -28.82 12.25 61.69
CA ALA A 644 -28.21 11.64 62.86
C ALA A 644 -27.24 10.52 62.46
N GLY A 645 -26.16 10.35 63.25
CA GLY A 645 -25.32 9.15 63.23
C GLY A 645 -25.59 8.32 64.47
N LEU A 646 -25.99 7.07 64.29
CA LEU A 646 -26.24 6.11 65.36
C LEU A 646 -24.99 5.25 65.52
N GLN A 647 -24.36 5.36 66.69
CA GLN A 647 -23.24 4.52 67.06
C GLN A 647 -23.76 3.38 67.94
N GLY A 648 -23.51 2.14 67.53
CA GLY A 648 -23.72 1.00 68.41
C GLY A 648 -22.65 1.01 69.51
N ASP A 649 -23.06 0.75 70.76
CA ASP A 649 -22.12 0.59 71.87
C ASP A 649 -21.13 -0.54 71.55
N ARG A 650 -19.87 -0.19 71.29
CA ARG A 650 -18.76 -1.16 71.28
C ARG A 650 -18.38 -1.48 72.72
N SER A 651 -19.32 -2.02 73.51
CA SER A 651 -18.95 -2.76 74.71
C SER A 651 -18.48 -4.14 74.27
N ASN A 652 -17.17 -4.34 74.26
CA ASN A 652 -16.53 -5.62 73.98
C ASN A 652 -15.82 -6.12 75.26
N PRO A 653 -15.49 -7.42 75.39
CA PRO A 653 -15.21 -8.36 74.28
C PRO A 653 -16.26 -9.44 74.03
#